data_AF-A0A5B9W8X8-F1
#
_entry.id   AF-A0A5B9W8X8-F1
#
_cell.length_a   1.000
_cell.length_b   1.000
_cell.length_c   1.000
_cell.angle_alpha   90.00
_cell.angle_beta   90.00
_cell.angle_gamma   90.00
#
_symmetry.space_group_name_H-M   'P 1'
#
loop_
_entity.id
_entity.type
_entity.pdbx_description
1 polymer ?
#
loop_
_entity_poly.entity_id
_entity_poly.type
_entity_poly.pdbx_seq_one_letter_code
_entity_poly.pdbx_strand_id
1 'polypeptide(L)'
;MKVRECLCILLTAFALGWSAAPRALADGDDAGKAEGVAAAPRKPASFHEDFEGPQISWEREHTDTTINLIAQDRSDRAAHDGNRSERFQFEAEPGGQFFVSYSVPKAPMSDALSAAVYVRANRVGVQIYARVVLPADIDPDTKSPSFLLIPGTIYDRVDRWQRLELIGMMASVERQARVLRASSRRPVSVEKAYIDRVVVNLLGGSGASEVFLDDLSIAPVPDDVLASWKASAVPSPGPAAAARPRRAAGPEGTGRAVVRLDNNRMRRMGEDGKYRDWFPTAIDAPGADVAQLRLHGLDVLVDDRGTDVERLKAAIERGFLLMPRLESIEPGAAADEVDRYPFKESVAAWQVGGKLGAKRDAKAREEELARIRQLVSAMRQLPPGTSGITTGEVAGDLPFYARAPGNLDMVGIRPYLWASAQSPKEGMEFLNQRRRLAARANPGGLFWAWLPVSAPQAVVENIWGEDPPPAWGRPRITPEQLRLMTYMALSCGYRGIGYLGDADLCREAGKVLLIELAFLNMEIDICESTLAEGSDPIKNYGAFDPDPPDLPPPGMPLGTRVKPKKEFGPKPGLLASAIKDNRRGTLLLLADYASNAEFEPPQMAARNLIVRPMLREGAQAYQISPGGVKHLPRERSFGGTQLSIDEFDTTALILCTTDQGLRDRVEAAVAKVRPLAVSLAIEQAEFLLNQTTDIVGRLNADGHQLITPDLIQKRKERGITTRPTDERDLLAKSRALIQSAREAQERLDFALAWDEARRALRPLRTLRNGYWTLAQAELADAIKGNLPRPKDADTAPIPLLTKPVCCAPAIGFDTLPEMYIWKDWIAGQPGYRFGPNRVPSGSFDDPKRMAEDGWVNMDYQLEGLVAKMATVPREGGKPGRVLRMAVDPLQKEDLDKNVPFLDFPIAAVRSPAVEVDARNLIRISVLVKRPIASLPGMGGIIVRDSIGGEQLQFRTSDPIPSWSRVVIYRKAPAEGKLTVTLGLAGYGEAFFDDLRVELVEETSGREGPADDLAGDRPARRAGPPRAPETSPPSSAATSPTGRRG
;
A
#
# COMPACT_ATOMS: atom_id res chain seq x y z
N MET A 1 -25.86 19.96 -34.57
CA MET A 1 -25.63 20.98 -35.62
C MET A 1 -24.33 20.67 -36.36
N LYS A 2 -24.22 21.03 -37.65
CA LYS A 2 -23.03 20.83 -38.51
C LYS A 2 -22.43 22.21 -38.88
N VAL A 3 -21.12 22.22 -39.18
CA VAL A 3 -20.34 23.04 -40.16
C VAL A 3 -18.86 22.86 -39.72
N ARG A 4 -18.00 22.08 -40.40
CA ARG A 4 -17.30 22.28 -41.70
C ARG A 4 -16.30 23.45 -41.66
N GLU A 5 -14.99 23.19 -41.59
CA GLU A 5 -14.03 22.74 -42.64
C GLU A 5 -13.35 23.90 -43.39
N CYS A 6 -12.03 24.03 -43.26
CA CYS A 6 -11.11 24.31 -44.38
C CYS A 6 -9.66 23.94 -44.02
N LEU A 7 -8.89 23.57 -45.04
CA LEU A 7 -7.55 22.95 -45.00
C LEU A 7 -6.69 23.55 -46.14
N CYS A 8 -5.40 23.18 -46.19
CA CYS A 8 -4.48 23.27 -47.36
C CYS A 8 -3.70 24.61 -47.54
N ILE A 9 -2.44 24.67 -48.05
CA ILE A 9 -1.45 23.64 -48.46
C ILE A 9 -0.02 24.29 -48.62
N LEU A 10 1.05 23.50 -48.36
CA LEU A 10 2.40 23.36 -49.01
C LEU A 10 3.04 24.52 -49.86
N LEU A 11 4.36 24.64 -50.17
CA LEU A 11 5.59 23.83 -50.03
C LEU A 11 6.87 24.68 -50.37
N THR A 12 8.04 24.02 -50.37
CA THR A 12 9.35 24.33 -51.03
C THR A 12 10.46 25.02 -50.22
N ALA A 13 11.77 24.80 -50.47
CA ALA A 13 12.55 23.60 -50.83
C ALA A 13 14.07 23.92 -50.90
N PHE A 14 14.93 22.97 -50.50
CA PHE A 14 16.34 22.76 -50.91
C PHE A 14 17.46 23.83 -50.70
N ALA A 15 18.36 23.51 -49.76
CA ALA A 15 19.83 23.37 -49.85
C ALA A 15 20.68 24.15 -50.89
N LEU A 16 21.82 24.74 -50.44
CA LEU A 16 23.21 24.34 -50.80
C LEU A 16 24.28 25.25 -50.14
N GLY A 17 25.51 24.73 -49.98
CA GLY A 17 26.54 25.26 -49.08
C GLY A 17 27.62 26.21 -49.64
N TRP A 18 28.52 26.59 -48.70
CA TRP A 18 29.90 27.07 -48.85
C TRP A 18 30.25 28.30 -49.73
N SER A 19 30.79 29.35 -49.09
CA SER A 19 32.12 29.96 -49.34
C SER A 19 32.30 31.14 -48.37
N ALA A 20 33.39 31.19 -47.58
CA ALA A 20 34.71 31.79 -47.85
C ALA A 20 34.74 33.33 -47.75
N ALA A 21 35.80 33.86 -47.12
CA ALA A 21 35.93 35.24 -46.65
C ALA A 21 36.14 36.29 -47.77
N PRO A 22 36.19 37.59 -47.42
CA PRO A 22 37.51 38.24 -47.52
C PRO A 22 37.91 39.12 -46.32
N ARG A 23 39.14 39.63 -46.42
CA ARG A 23 39.93 40.37 -45.42
C ARG A 23 40.63 41.54 -46.13
N ALA A 24 40.58 42.75 -45.58
CA ALA A 24 41.39 43.92 -45.96
C ALA A 24 41.41 44.87 -44.73
N LEU A 25 42.55 45.26 -44.15
CA LEU A 25 43.59 46.21 -44.63
C LEU A 25 43.06 47.66 -44.71
N ALA A 26 43.83 48.72 -44.41
CA ALA A 26 45.03 48.98 -43.60
C ALA A 26 45.30 50.52 -43.68
N ASP A 27 46.06 51.08 -42.72
CA ASP A 27 46.78 52.39 -42.71
C ASP A 27 46.78 52.94 -41.26
N GLY A 28 47.77 53.68 -40.75
CA GLY A 28 49.09 54.08 -41.28
C GLY A 28 49.77 55.13 -40.37
N ASP A 29 51.05 54.90 -40.04
CA ASP A 29 52.10 55.82 -39.54
C ASP A 29 51.91 56.78 -38.32
N ASP A 30 52.56 56.37 -37.22
CA ASP A 30 53.78 56.96 -36.60
C ASP A 30 53.91 58.48 -36.28
N ALA A 31 54.18 58.81 -35.00
CA ALA A 31 55.25 59.71 -34.51
C ALA A 31 54.97 60.31 -33.10
N GLY A 32 56.01 60.46 -32.26
CA GLY A 32 56.10 61.57 -31.28
C GLY A 32 56.09 61.26 -29.77
N LYS A 33 57.29 61.04 -29.20
CA LYS A 33 57.58 60.87 -27.76
C LYS A 33 57.03 61.97 -26.82
N ALA A 34 56.62 61.57 -25.62
CA ALA A 34 57.09 62.18 -24.36
C ALA A 34 56.93 61.19 -23.17
N GLU A 35 57.98 61.00 -22.38
CA GLU A 35 57.94 60.13 -21.19
C GLU A 35 57.25 60.83 -20.02
N GLY A 36 56.19 60.21 -19.49
CA GLY A 36 55.67 60.47 -18.15
C GLY A 36 55.70 59.17 -17.36
N VAL A 37 56.43 59.14 -16.24
CA VAL A 37 56.54 57.95 -15.39
C VAL A 37 55.20 57.68 -14.69
N ALA A 38 54.36 56.86 -15.32
CA ALA A 38 53.16 56.31 -14.71
C ALA A 38 53.50 54.99 -14.02
N ALA A 39 53.17 54.88 -12.73
CA ALA A 39 53.43 53.67 -11.95
C ALA A 39 52.73 52.44 -12.58
N ALA A 40 53.43 51.31 -12.64
CA ALA A 40 52.88 50.08 -13.16
C ALA A 40 51.57 49.71 -12.42
N PRO A 41 50.50 49.29 -13.12
CA PRO A 41 49.26 48.92 -12.46
C PRO A 41 49.52 47.77 -11.49
N ARG A 42 49.25 48.03 -10.21
CA ARG A 42 49.41 47.06 -9.13
C ARG A 42 48.55 45.85 -9.48
N LYS A 43 49.16 44.66 -9.67
CA LYS A 43 48.40 43.43 -9.89
C LYS A 43 47.38 43.30 -8.74
N PRO A 44 46.09 43.07 -9.03
CA PRO A 44 45.12 42.86 -7.96
C PRO A 44 45.55 41.66 -7.13
N ALA A 45 45.43 41.76 -5.81
CA ALA A 45 45.83 40.67 -4.94
C ALA A 45 44.94 39.44 -5.17
N SER A 46 45.56 38.27 -5.06
CA SER A 46 44.94 36.98 -5.36
C SER A 46 45.22 36.01 -4.22
N PHE A 47 44.20 35.27 -3.80
CA PHE A 47 44.38 34.09 -2.97
C PHE A 47 44.90 32.93 -3.83
N HIS A 48 45.86 32.17 -3.31
CA HIS A 48 46.42 31.00 -3.97
C HIS A 48 46.79 29.95 -2.91
N GLU A 49 46.49 28.69 -3.21
CA GLU A 49 46.81 27.50 -2.41
C GLU A 49 47.44 26.48 -3.35
N ASP A 50 48.64 26.02 -2.99
CA ASP A 50 49.53 25.16 -3.77
C ASP A 50 49.48 23.68 -3.35
N PHE A 51 48.75 23.36 -2.27
CA PHE A 51 48.50 21.98 -1.82
C PHE A 51 49.74 21.15 -1.45
N GLU A 52 50.93 21.77 -1.29
CA GLU A 52 52.19 21.11 -0.92
C GLU A 52 52.25 20.64 0.53
N GLY A 53 51.45 21.27 1.40
CA GLY A 53 51.40 21.01 2.83
C GLY A 53 51.05 19.56 3.19
N PRO A 54 51.57 18.98 4.28
CA PRO A 54 51.42 17.56 4.60
C PRO A 54 50.00 17.15 5.07
N GLN A 55 49.06 18.09 5.21
CA GLN A 55 47.68 17.82 5.63
C GLN A 55 46.70 17.99 4.47
N ILE A 56 45.70 17.12 4.42
CA ILE A 56 44.54 17.25 3.53
C ILE A 56 43.74 18.52 3.89
N SER A 57 43.20 19.20 2.88
CA SER A 57 42.53 20.51 3.02
C SER A 57 41.16 20.57 2.37
N TRP A 58 40.79 19.59 1.54
CA TRP A 58 39.43 19.48 0.99
C TRP A 58 38.52 18.69 1.95
N GLU A 59 37.46 19.33 2.44
CA GLU A 59 36.45 18.74 3.30
C GLU A 59 35.36 18.03 2.48
N ARG A 60 34.76 16.95 3.00
CA ARG A 60 33.63 16.26 2.37
C ARG A 60 32.31 16.85 2.87
N GLU A 61 31.46 17.32 1.97
CA GLU A 61 30.21 18.03 2.29
C GLU A 61 28.97 17.13 2.13
N HIS A 62 28.69 16.67 0.90
CA HIS A 62 27.45 15.96 0.57
C HIS A 62 27.64 14.95 -0.57
N THR A 63 26.93 13.82 -0.49
CA THR A 63 26.92 12.75 -1.48
C THR A 63 25.50 12.24 -1.70
N ASP A 64 25.04 12.16 -2.95
CA ASP A 64 23.71 11.63 -3.29
C ASP A 64 23.71 10.10 -3.57
N THR A 65 24.89 9.48 -3.51
CA THR A 65 25.12 8.08 -3.83
C THR A 65 26.10 7.43 -2.86
N THR A 66 26.16 6.10 -2.84
CA THR A 66 27.11 5.34 -2.02
C THR A 66 28.51 5.51 -2.58
N ILE A 67 29.44 6.01 -1.75
CA ILE A 67 30.85 6.22 -2.13
C ILE A 67 31.76 5.45 -1.19
N ASN A 68 32.37 4.40 -1.73
CA ASN A 68 33.46 3.66 -1.09
C ASN A 68 34.76 4.45 -1.30
N LEU A 69 35.08 5.37 -0.39
CA LEU A 69 36.32 6.14 -0.42
C LEU A 69 37.50 5.24 -0.03
N ILE A 70 38.36 4.93 -0.99
CA ILE A 70 39.54 4.08 -0.84
C ILE A 70 40.71 4.88 -0.25
N ALA A 71 40.91 6.12 -0.71
CA ALA A 71 41.92 7.03 -0.19
C ALA A 71 41.51 8.50 -0.34
N GLN A 72 41.89 9.32 0.64
CA GLN A 72 42.06 10.77 0.51
C GLN A 72 43.43 11.12 1.12
N ASP A 73 44.37 11.57 0.31
CA ASP A 73 45.77 11.79 0.72
C ASP A 73 46.46 12.91 -0.07
N ARG A 74 47.48 13.52 0.54
CA ARG A 74 48.48 14.34 -0.14
C ARG A 74 49.37 13.41 -0.94
N SER A 75 49.30 13.48 -2.27
CA SER A 75 49.92 12.49 -3.15
C SER A 75 50.96 13.12 -4.07
N ASP A 76 52.12 12.47 -4.17
CA ASP A 76 53.20 12.73 -5.12
C ASP A 76 53.01 12.03 -6.48
N ARG A 77 51.93 11.26 -6.63
CA ARG A 77 51.61 10.51 -7.87
C ARG A 77 51.32 11.40 -9.08
N ALA A 78 50.80 12.59 -8.83
CA ALA A 78 50.56 13.62 -9.83
C ALA A 78 50.50 14.98 -9.12
N ALA A 79 51.15 15.97 -9.72
CA ALA A 79 51.02 17.39 -9.38
C ALA A 79 50.93 18.20 -10.69
N HIS A 80 50.38 19.40 -10.62
CA HIS A 80 50.29 20.35 -11.73
C HIS A 80 51.42 21.38 -11.65
N ASP A 81 51.53 22.06 -10.51
CA ASP A 81 52.73 22.79 -10.07
C ASP A 81 53.29 22.09 -8.81
N GLY A 82 54.52 22.39 -8.42
CA GLY A 82 55.17 21.73 -7.27
C GLY A 82 55.42 20.22 -7.45
N ASN A 83 55.23 19.46 -6.37
CA ASN A 83 55.48 18.03 -6.24
C ASN A 83 54.26 17.22 -5.72
N ARG A 84 53.18 17.86 -5.25
CA ARG A 84 52.04 17.19 -4.60
C ARG A 84 50.71 17.82 -4.97
N SER A 85 49.66 16.99 -4.99
CA SER A 85 48.26 17.45 -5.07
C SER A 85 47.39 16.71 -4.05
N GLU A 86 46.12 17.13 -3.87
CA GLU A 86 45.16 16.32 -3.10
C GLU A 86 44.49 15.27 -3.97
N ARG A 87 44.64 14.00 -3.58
CA ARG A 87 44.11 12.85 -4.31
C ARG A 87 42.89 12.27 -3.62
N PHE A 88 41.88 11.96 -4.42
CA PHE A 88 40.68 11.22 -4.05
C PHE A 88 40.59 9.95 -4.89
N GLN A 89 40.62 8.78 -4.25
CA GLN A 89 40.42 7.49 -4.90
C GLN A 89 39.17 6.83 -4.31
N PHE A 90 38.17 6.53 -5.12
CA PHE A 90 36.88 6.03 -4.65
C PHE A 90 36.14 5.17 -5.68
N GLU A 91 35.21 4.33 -5.22
CA GLU A 91 34.20 3.69 -6.05
C GLU A 91 32.82 4.28 -5.74
N ALA A 92 32.11 4.77 -6.76
CA ALA A 92 30.78 5.33 -6.61
C ALA A 92 29.71 4.48 -7.32
N GLU A 93 28.55 4.32 -6.70
CA GLU A 93 27.35 3.81 -7.36
C GLU A 93 26.77 4.85 -8.36
N PRO A 94 25.71 4.51 -9.14
CA PRO A 94 24.99 5.52 -9.93
C PRO A 94 24.48 6.66 -9.04
N GLY A 95 24.77 7.90 -9.44
CA GLY A 95 24.49 9.13 -8.70
C GLY A 95 24.85 10.36 -9.53
N GLY A 96 24.61 11.55 -8.97
CA GLY A 96 24.95 12.83 -9.60
C GLY A 96 25.90 13.72 -8.77
N GLN A 97 26.14 13.44 -7.49
CA GLN A 97 26.76 14.37 -6.56
C GLN A 97 27.75 13.69 -5.60
N PHE A 98 29.01 14.13 -5.66
CA PHE A 98 30.03 13.97 -4.62
C PHE A 98 30.73 15.30 -4.39
N PHE A 99 30.20 16.12 -3.49
CA PHE A 99 30.74 17.43 -3.20
C PHE A 99 31.84 17.38 -2.14
N VAL A 100 33.02 17.86 -2.52
CA VAL A 100 34.11 18.27 -1.60
C VAL A 100 34.25 19.79 -1.64
N SER A 101 34.74 20.41 -0.56
CA SER A 101 34.89 21.86 -0.47
C SER A 101 36.20 22.29 0.17
N TYR A 102 36.67 23.48 -0.21
CA TYR A 102 37.82 24.15 0.40
C TYR A 102 37.37 25.53 0.88
N SER A 103 37.77 25.89 2.11
CA SER A 103 37.38 27.16 2.75
C SER A 103 38.30 28.30 2.33
N VAL A 104 37.76 29.35 1.71
CA VAL A 104 38.54 30.45 1.12
C VAL A 104 38.33 31.77 1.86
N PRO A 105 39.19 32.79 1.64
CA PRO A 105 38.92 34.14 2.16
C PRO A 105 37.56 34.64 1.68
N LYS A 106 36.85 35.39 2.54
CA LYS A 106 35.48 35.88 2.30
C LYS A 106 35.45 36.99 1.23
N ALA A 107 35.73 36.63 -0.01
CA ALA A 107 35.86 37.56 -1.13
C ALA A 107 34.48 38.11 -1.53
N PRO A 108 34.28 39.45 -1.52
CA PRO A 108 33.02 40.06 -1.90
C PRO A 108 32.73 39.83 -3.39
N MET A 109 31.47 39.51 -3.71
CA MET A 109 31.04 39.26 -5.08
C MET A 109 31.19 40.52 -5.95
N SER A 110 31.81 40.36 -7.13
CA SER A 110 31.93 41.40 -8.16
C SER A 110 32.02 40.76 -9.55
N ASP A 111 31.79 41.54 -10.61
CA ASP A 111 31.87 41.04 -12.00
C ASP A 111 33.28 40.59 -12.41
N ALA A 112 34.31 41.12 -11.74
CA ALA A 112 35.71 40.74 -11.95
C ALA A 112 36.15 39.53 -11.13
N LEU A 113 35.34 39.04 -10.19
CA LEU A 113 35.69 37.91 -9.33
C LEU A 113 35.70 36.60 -10.12
N SER A 114 36.82 35.91 -10.05
CA SER A 114 37.06 34.62 -10.65
C SER A 114 37.70 33.66 -9.65
N ALA A 115 37.39 32.38 -9.78
CA ALA A 115 38.03 31.30 -9.04
C ALA A 115 38.37 30.16 -10.00
N ALA A 116 39.53 29.52 -9.82
CA ALA A 116 39.98 28.42 -10.66
C ALA A 116 40.75 27.37 -9.86
N VAL A 117 40.59 26.10 -10.22
CA VAL A 117 41.33 24.97 -9.67
C VAL A 117 41.77 24.05 -10.81
N TYR A 118 42.95 23.46 -10.71
CA TYR A 118 43.39 22.44 -11.66
C TYR A 118 42.90 21.07 -11.21
N VAL A 119 42.34 20.32 -12.17
CA VAL A 119 41.78 18.98 -11.94
C VAL A 119 42.41 18.01 -12.92
N ARG A 120 42.71 16.81 -12.45
CA ARG A 120 43.04 15.65 -13.28
C ARG A 120 42.26 14.45 -12.78
N ALA A 121 41.45 13.84 -13.63
CA ALA A 121 40.60 12.70 -13.29
C ALA A 121 40.62 11.64 -14.38
N ASN A 122 40.50 10.36 -13.97
CA ASN A 122 40.37 9.25 -14.91
C ASN A 122 38.98 9.13 -15.58
N ARG A 123 38.10 10.13 -15.38
CA ARG A 123 36.75 10.23 -15.94
C ARG A 123 36.36 11.68 -16.22
N VAL A 124 35.49 11.89 -17.20
CA VAL A 124 34.83 13.18 -17.46
C VAL A 124 33.71 13.45 -16.45
N GLY A 125 33.32 14.72 -16.26
CA GLY A 125 32.13 15.10 -15.48
C GLY A 125 32.41 15.76 -14.12
N VAL A 126 33.66 15.81 -13.66
CA VAL A 126 34.04 16.59 -12.46
C VAL A 126 33.72 18.07 -12.70
N GLN A 127 33.05 18.75 -11.77
CA GLN A 127 32.59 20.14 -11.97
C GLN A 127 32.91 21.03 -10.77
N ILE A 128 33.43 22.23 -11.02
CA ILE A 128 33.67 23.26 -9.99
C ILE A 128 32.39 24.07 -9.71
N TYR A 129 32.23 24.52 -8.46
CA TYR A 129 31.15 25.35 -7.95
C TYR A 129 31.70 26.39 -6.96
N ALA A 130 31.04 27.54 -6.83
CA ALA A 130 31.25 28.48 -5.72
C ALA A 130 30.07 28.46 -4.75
N ARG A 131 30.34 28.40 -3.45
CA ARG A 131 29.37 28.68 -2.40
C ARG A 131 29.33 30.18 -2.15
N VAL A 132 28.22 30.81 -2.54
CA VAL A 132 27.97 32.25 -2.37
C VAL A 132 27.00 32.45 -1.23
N VAL A 133 27.42 33.11 -0.15
CA VAL A 133 26.60 33.41 1.02
C VAL A 133 25.88 34.75 0.83
N LEU A 134 24.60 34.79 1.21
CA LEU A 134 23.73 35.97 1.14
C LEU A 134 23.47 36.49 2.56
N PRO A 135 24.32 37.35 3.14
CA PRO A 135 24.25 37.72 4.56
C PRO A 135 22.98 38.48 4.97
N ALA A 136 22.28 39.09 4.01
CA ALA A 136 21.04 39.83 4.23
C ALA A 136 19.77 38.95 4.21
N ASP A 137 19.85 37.67 3.81
CA ASP A 137 18.74 36.72 3.86
C ASP A 137 19.06 35.62 4.88
N ILE A 138 18.32 35.59 5.98
CA ILE A 138 18.44 34.55 7.00
C ILE A 138 17.41 33.46 6.71
N ASP A 139 17.88 32.23 6.59
CA ASP A 139 17.01 31.09 6.38
C ASP A 139 16.25 30.74 7.68
N PRO A 140 14.91 30.68 7.68
CA PRO A 140 14.12 30.41 8.89
C PRO A 140 14.31 28.99 9.43
N ASP A 141 14.68 28.02 8.60
CA ASP A 141 14.83 26.62 9.00
C ASP A 141 16.19 26.36 9.66
N THR A 142 17.25 27.05 9.21
CA THR A 142 18.62 26.88 9.74
C THR A 142 19.09 28.02 10.66
N LYS A 143 18.32 29.11 10.76
CA LYS A 143 18.67 30.37 11.46
C LYS A 143 20.02 30.97 11.04
N SER A 144 20.49 30.59 9.85
CA SER A 144 21.80 30.94 9.30
C SER A 144 21.62 31.68 7.97
N PRO A 145 22.61 32.46 7.50
CA PRO A 145 22.54 33.09 6.18
C PRO A 145 22.34 32.06 5.06
N SER A 146 21.40 32.34 4.17
CA SER A 146 21.17 31.53 2.96
C SER A 146 22.42 31.49 2.07
N PHE A 147 22.61 30.39 1.33
CA PHE A 147 23.70 30.28 0.36
C PHE A 147 23.23 29.69 -0.97
N LEU A 148 24.01 29.97 -2.02
CA LEU A 148 23.79 29.49 -3.40
C LEU A 148 25.02 28.72 -3.88
N LEU A 149 24.82 27.67 -4.68
CA LEU A 149 25.90 26.94 -5.35
C LEU A 149 25.94 27.31 -6.83
N ILE A 150 26.93 28.11 -7.21
CA ILE A 150 27.09 28.63 -8.57
C ILE A 150 27.99 27.67 -9.37
N PRO A 151 27.47 27.00 -10.42
CA PRO A 151 28.28 26.08 -11.23
C PRO A 151 29.27 26.83 -12.13
N GLY A 152 30.47 26.27 -12.27
CA GLY A 152 31.49 26.66 -13.24
C GLY A 152 31.70 25.58 -14.31
N THR A 153 32.88 25.55 -14.91
CA THR A 153 33.20 24.61 -16.00
C THR A 153 33.31 23.14 -15.54
N ILE A 154 33.14 22.24 -16.49
CA ILE A 154 33.15 20.77 -16.30
C ILE A 154 34.41 20.20 -16.94
N TYR A 155 35.02 19.22 -16.28
CA TYR A 155 36.16 18.44 -16.74
C TYR A 155 35.77 17.48 -17.87
N ASP A 156 36.43 17.59 -19.01
CA ASP A 156 36.14 16.82 -20.23
C ASP A 156 37.36 16.09 -20.83
N ARG A 157 38.56 16.27 -20.26
CA ARG A 157 39.83 15.71 -20.78
C ARG A 157 40.49 14.69 -19.86
N VAL A 158 39.96 13.46 -19.88
CA VAL A 158 40.46 12.30 -19.10
C VAL A 158 41.99 12.22 -19.00
N ASP A 159 42.48 11.98 -17.78
CA ASP A 159 43.88 11.81 -17.39
C ASP A 159 44.84 12.96 -17.70
N ARG A 160 44.33 14.14 -18.07
CA ARG A 160 45.11 15.37 -18.24
C ARG A 160 44.74 16.42 -17.20
N TRP A 161 45.70 17.26 -16.83
CA TRP A 161 45.41 18.47 -16.07
C TRP A 161 44.56 19.44 -16.90
N GLN A 162 43.49 19.93 -16.30
CA GLN A 162 42.56 20.89 -16.90
C GLN A 162 42.16 21.90 -15.83
N ARG A 163 42.29 23.18 -16.16
CA ARG A 163 41.82 24.29 -15.31
C ARG A 163 40.30 24.35 -15.37
N LEU A 164 39.64 24.15 -14.23
CA LEU A 164 38.21 24.43 -14.08
C LEU A 164 38.04 25.84 -13.51
N GLU A 165 37.09 26.59 -14.05
CA GLU A 165 36.98 28.03 -13.85
C GLU A 165 35.54 28.46 -13.52
N LEU A 166 35.44 29.48 -12.68
CA LEU A 166 34.24 30.21 -12.30
C LEU A 166 34.44 31.67 -12.71
N ILE A 167 33.72 32.12 -13.75
CA ILE A 167 33.84 33.46 -14.33
C ILE A 167 32.43 34.06 -14.48
N GLY A 168 32.27 35.37 -14.29
CA GLY A 168 31.00 36.07 -14.54
C GLY A 168 29.87 35.65 -13.58
N MET A 169 30.23 35.26 -12.35
CA MET A 169 29.33 34.59 -11.40
C MET A 169 28.08 35.42 -11.04
N MET A 170 28.15 36.76 -11.09
CA MET A 170 27.04 37.66 -10.74
C MET A 170 25.74 37.34 -11.50
N ALA A 171 25.81 37.14 -12.81
CA ALA A 171 24.62 36.82 -13.63
C ALA A 171 23.98 35.46 -13.25
N SER A 172 24.77 34.52 -12.75
CA SER A 172 24.29 33.23 -12.23
C SER A 172 23.70 33.37 -10.82
N VAL A 173 24.33 34.17 -9.96
CA VAL A 173 23.81 34.50 -8.60
C VAL A 173 22.45 35.17 -8.70
N GLU A 174 22.28 36.20 -9.53
CA GLU A 174 20.99 36.88 -9.71
C GLU A 174 19.89 35.95 -10.24
N ARG A 175 20.25 35.05 -11.17
CA ARG A 175 19.33 34.07 -11.74
C ARG A 175 18.87 33.07 -10.68
N GLN A 176 19.78 32.51 -9.89
CA GLN A 176 19.44 31.60 -8.80
C GLN A 176 18.69 32.32 -7.68
N ALA A 177 19.07 33.54 -7.31
CA ALA A 177 18.35 34.35 -6.33
C ALA A 177 16.90 34.65 -6.80
N ARG A 178 16.66 34.90 -8.09
CA ARG A 178 15.29 35.02 -8.64
C ARG A 178 14.49 33.73 -8.48
N VAL A 179 15.09 32.56 -8.71
CA VAL A 179 14.43 31.26 -8.47
C VAL A 179 14.13 31.08 -6.98
N LEU A 180 15.07 31.41 -6.09
CA LEU A 180 14.89 31.31 -4.64
C LEU A 180 13.79 32.24 -4.12
N ARG A 181 13.67 33.48 -4.64
CA ARG A 181 12.54 34.39 -4.35
C ARG A 181 11.20 33.76 -4.76
N ALA A 182 11.14 33.12 -5.93
CA ALA A 182 9.91 32.52 -6.45
C ALA A 182 9.49 31.26 -5.67
N SER A 183 10.43 30.41 -5.26
CA SER A 183 10.15 29.18 -4.50
C SER A 183 9.87 29.44 -3.03
N SER A 184 10.65 30.31 -2.38
CA SER A 184 10.52 30.60 -0.94
C SER A 184 9.51 31.69 -0.59
N ARG A 185 9.07 32.48 -1.57
CA ARG A 185 8.24 33.70 -1.40
C ARG A 185 8.88 34.78 -0.50
N ARG A 186 10.20 34.72 -0.25
CA ARG A 186 10.95 35.69 0.58
C ARG A 186 11.67 36.75 -0.28
N PRO A 187 11.87 37.98 0.24
CA PRO A 187 12.67 39.02 -0.44
C PRO A 187 14.18 38.74 -0.29
N VAL A 188 14.70 37.80 -1.06
CA VAL A 188 16.15 37.46 -1.06
C VAL A 188 16.97 38.63 -1.61
N SER A 189 17.81 39.26 -0.78
CA SER A 189 18.77 40.28 -1.22
C SER A 189 20.11 39.65 -1.62
N VAL A 190 20.78 40.26 -2.60
CA VAL A 190 22.16 39.89 -3.03
C VAL A 190 23.19 40.91 -2.49
N GLU A 191 22.74 41.90 -1.71
CA GLU A 191 23.61 42.92 -1.13
C GLU A 191 24.66 42.29 -0.20
N LYS A 192 25.93 42.68 -0.39
CA LYS A 192 27.10 42.18 0.36
C LYS A 192 27.31 40.65 0.27
N ALA A 193 26.83 40.01 -0.80
CA ALA A 193 27.14 38.61 -1.07
C ALA A 193 28.66 38.39 -1.19
N TYR A 194 29.15 37.23 -0.72
CA TYR A 194 30.56 36.85 -0.75
C TYR A 194 30.74 35.34 -0.99
N ILE A 195 31.89 34.93 -1.52
CA ILE A 195 32.29 33.52 -1.58
C ILE A 195 32.95 33.13 -0.27
N ASP A 196 32.57 31.99 0.31
CA ASP A 196 33.22 31.42 1.51
C ASP A 196 33.85 30.04 1.28
N ARG A 197 33.34 29.27 0.31
CA ARG A 197 33.91 27.98 -0.12
C ARG A 197 33.93 27.84 -1.63
N VAL A 198 35.01 27.23 -2.13
CA VAL A 198 35.01 26.59 -3.46
C VAL A 198 34.63 25.13 -3.26
N VAL A 199 33.75 24.61 -4.11
CA VAL A 199 33.18 23.27 -4.02
C VAL A 199 33.46 22.55 -5.34
N VAL A 200 33.81 21.27 -5.29
CA VAL A 200 34.02 20.44 -6.49
C VAL A 200 33.13 19.20 -6.38
N ASN A 201 32.32 18.95 -7.41
CA ASN A 201 31.64 17.68 -7.59
C ASN A 201 32.60 16.69 -8.25
N LEU A 202 33.11 15.71 -7.50
CA LEU A 202 34.05 14.71 -7.99
C LEU A 202 33.39 13.62 -8.84
N LEU A 203 32.06 13.57 -8.92
CA LEU A 203 31.37 12.42 -9.51
C LEU A 203 31.26 12.51 -11.06
N GLY A 204 32.19 11.84 -11.74
CA GLY A 204 32.17 11.63 -13.20
C GLY A 204 31.33 10.43 -13.69
N GLY A 205 30.40 9.92 -12.86
CA GLY A 205 29.60 8.72 -13.14
C GLY A 205 30.10 7.44 -12.45
N SER A 206 29.28 6.38 -12.48
CA SER A 206 29.43 5.19 -11.61
C SER A 206 30.67 4.32 -11.89
N GLY A 207 31.33 3.88 -10.81
CA GLY A 207 32.46 2.96 -10.78
C GLY A 207 33.70 3.55 -10.10
N ALA A 208 34.82 2.85 -10.21
CA ALA A 208 36.12 3.32 -9.70
C ALA A 208 36.56 4.62 -10.39
N SER A 209 36.95 5.60 -9.59
CA SER A 209 37.37 6.94 -9.99
C SER A 209 38.61 7.36 -9.18
N GLU A 210 39.56 8.02 -9.82
CA GLU A 210 40.70 8.67 -9.18
C GLU A 210 40.77 10.12 -9.68
N VAL A 211 40.78 11.08 -8.76
CA VAL A 211 40.74 12.52 -9.02
C VAL A 211 41.83 13.21 -8.21
N PHE A 212 42.56 14.10 -8.85
CA PHE A 212 43.58 14.96 -8.26
C PHE A 212 43.14 16.41 -8.37
N LEU A 213 43.22 17.16 -7.27
CA LEU A 213 42.89 18.59 -7.17
C LEU A 213 44.14 19.37 -6.80
N ASP A 214 44.42 20.44 -7.54
CA ASP A 214 45.67 21.20 -7.44
C ASP A 214 45.48 22.68 -7.81
N ASP A 215 46.46 23.53 -7.49
CA ASP A 215 46.52 24.97 -7.84
C ASP A 215 45.18 25.73 -7.73
N LEU A 216 44.70 25.90 -6.49
CA LEU A 216 43.51 26.73 -6.26
C LEU A 216 43.90 28.22 -6.31
N SER A 217 43.14 29.03 -7.04
CA SER A 217 43.37 30.47 -7.17
C SER A 217 42.06 31.26 -7.19
N ILE A 218 42.02 32.42 -6.53
CA ILE A 218 40.90 33.36 -6.54
C ILE A 218 41.41 34.78 -6.71
N ALA A 219 40.83 35.54 -7.65
CA ALA A 219 41.19 36.93 -7.90
C ALA A 219 40.00 37.74 -8.49
N PRO A 220 39.88 39.04 -8.15
CA PRO A 220 40.64 39.78 -7.14
C PRO A 220 40.10 39.53 -5.72
N VAL A 221 40.98 39.51 -4.72
CA VAL A 221 40.62 39.47 -3.29
C VAL A 221 41.18 40.74 -2.61
N PRO A 222 40.40 41.48 -1.81
CA PRO A 222 40.91 42.65 -1.08
C PRO A 222 42.06 42.33 -0.11
N ASP A 223 43.05 43.21 -0.02
CA ASP A 223 44.25 43.03 0.82
C ASP A 223 43.92 42.85 2.32
N ASP A 224 42.88 43.51 2.81
CA ASP A 224 42.38 43.39 4.19
C ASP A 224 41.69 42.04 4.46
N VAL A 225 41.01 41.48 3.46
CA VAL A 225 40.41 40.14 3.51
C VAL A 225 41.49 39.06 3.48
N LEU A 226 42.56 39.25 2.70
CA LEU A 226 43.72 38.36 2.70
C LEU A 226 44.48 38.42 4.04
N ALA A 227 44.77 39.61 4.57
CA ALA A 227 45.52 39.78 5.82
C ALA A 227 44.78 39.29 7.07
N SER A 228 43.44 39.21 7.02
CA SER A 228 42.60 38.72 8.11
C SER A 228 42.26 37.23 8.02
N TRP A 229 42.53 36.57 6.88
CA TRP A 229 42.27 35.15 6.71
C TRP A 229 43.29 34.27 7.43
N LYS A 230 42.80 33.24 8.11
CA LYS A 230 43.59 32.12 8.61
C LYS A 230 42.91 30.85 8.14
N ALA A 231 43.66 29.93 7.56
CA ALA A 231 43.18 28.57 7.33
C ALA A 231 42.63 28.00 8.67
N SER A 232 41.40 27.50 8.67
CA SER A 232 40.81 26.87 9.86
C SER A 232 41.63 25.64 10.23
N ALA A 233 42.41 25.74 11.30
CA ALA A 233 43.09 24.59 11.85
C ALA A 233 42.05 23.54 12.27
N VAL A 234 42.26 22.30 11.82
CA VAL A 234 41.44 21.14 12.19
C VAL A 234 41.27 21.11 13.72
N PRO A 235 40.04 21.01 14.26
CA PRO A 235 39.86 20.73 15.67
C PRO A 235 40.44 19.36 15.98
N SER A 236 41.66 19.34 16.51
CA SER A 236 42.22 18.10 17.08
C SER A 236 41.27 17.63 18.18
N PRO A 237 40.86 16.35 18.21
CA PRO A 237 39.98 15.85 19.25
C PRO A 237 40.65 16.03 20.62
N GLY A 238 39.96 16.73 21.53
CA GLY A 238 40.47 17.02 22.87
C GLY A 238 40.77 15.74 23.67
N PRO A 239 41.74 15.79 24.60
CA PRO A 239 42.16 14.60 25.33
C PRO A 239 41.11 14.13 26.35
N ALA A 240 41.16 12.82 26.65
CA ALA A 240 40.49 12.15 27.76
C ALA A 240 38.96 11.94 27.67
N ALA A 241 38.49 11.32 26.58
CA ALA A 241 37.55 10.21 26.77
C ALA A 241 38.35 9.02 27.36
N ALA A 242 37.91 8.47 28.48
CA ALA A 242 38.67 7.45 29.22
C ALA A 242 38.92 6.19 28.37
N ALA A 243 40.16 5.68 28.42
CA ALA A 243 40.56 4.49 27.66
C ALA A 243 39.74 3.25 28.09
N ARG A 244 38.87 2.76 27.20
CA ARG A 244 38.43 1.36 27.24
C ARG A 244 39.57 0.49 26.69
N PRO A 245 39.93 -0.62 27.36
CA PRO A 245 41.09 -1.41 26.97
C PRO A 245 40.89 -2.05 25.60
N ARG A 246 41.96 -2.01 24.78
CA ARG A 246 42.07 -2.72 23.52
C ARG A 246 41.98 -4.23 23.79
N ARG A 247 40.79 -4.81 23.64
CA ARG A 247 40.56 -6.25 23.84
C ARG A 247 41.41 -7.03 22.83
N ALA A 248 42.15 -8.02 23.31
CA ALA A 248 42.99 -8.86 22.46
C ALA A 248 42.14 -9.60 21.41
N ALA A 249 42.78 -9.98 20.29
CA ALA A 249 42.12 -10.63 19.17
C ALA A 249 41.36 -11.89 19.59
N GLY A 250 40.04 -11.84 19.44
CA GLY A 250 39.12 -12.99 19.37
C GLY A 250 38.47 -13.00 17.99
N PRO A 251 37.81 -14.11 17.59
CA PRO A 251 37.51 -14.41 16.19
C PRO A 251 36.58 -13.38 15.52
N GLU A 252 36.80 -13.20 14.22
CA GLU A 252 36.14 -12.20 13.38
C GLU A 252 34.63 -12.40 13.28
N GLY A 253 33.85 -11.50 13.88
CA GLY A 253 32.42 -11.33 13.62
C GLY A 253 32.18 -9.97 12.98
N THR A 254 31.77 -9.94 11.71
CA THR A 254 31.55 -8.66 11.00
C THR A 254 30.21 -8.03 11.39
N GLY A 255 30.25 -6.85 12.01
CA GLY A 255 29.07 -6.09 12.46
C GLY A 255 28.26 -5.46 11.32
N ARG A 256 27.77 -6.27 10.38
CA ARG A 256 26.90 -5.84 9.27
C ARG A 256 25.44 -6.21 9.58
N ALA A 257 24.57 -5.21 9.69
CA ALA A 257 23.13 -5.41 9.91
C ALA A 257 22.50 -6.34 8.84
N VAL A 258 21.67 -7.29 9.27
CA VAL A 258 21.05 -8.31 8.39
C VAL A 258 20.14 -7.68 7.33
N VAL A 259 19.46 -6.59 7.70
CA VAL A 259 18.57 -5.81 6.85
C VAL A 259 19.06 -4.35 6.78
N ARG A 260 18.88 -3.71 5.63
CA ARG A 260 19.10 -2.28 5.42
C ARG A 260 17.97 -1.66 4.60
N LEU A 261 17.82 -0.34 4.72
CA LEU A 261 16.96 0.46 3.85
C LEU A 261 17.84 1.38 2.98
N ASP A 262 17.96 1.04 1.70
CA ASP A 262 18.74 1.82 0.72
C ASP A 262 17.75 2.55 -0.20
N ASN A 263 17.72 3.88 -0.19
CA ASN A 263 16.83 4.70 -1.06
C ASN A 263 15.35 4.27 -1.04
N ASN A 264 14.77 4.13 0.16
CA ASN A 264 13.42 3.60 0.42
C ASN A 264 13.19 2.14 -0.04
N ARG A 265 14.23 1.36 -0.37
CA ARG A 265 14.14 -0.07 -0.72
C ARG A 265 14.70 -0.94 0.40
N MET A 266 13.97 -1.97 0.79
CA MET A 266 14.47 -2.96 1.75
C MET A 266 15.47 -3.87 1.05
N ARG A 267 16.59 -4.14 1.73
CA ARG A 267 17.58 -5.11 1.28
C ARG A 267 17.96 -6.06 2.40
N ARG A 268 18.05 -7.34 2.06
CA ARG A 268 18.44 -8.43 2.96
C ARG A 268 19.83 -8.92 2.58
N MET A 269 20.65 -9.23 3.56
CA MET A 269 21.94 -9.90 3.37
C MET A 269 21.72 -11.35 2.94
N GLY A 270 22.28 -11.75 1.80
CA GLY A 270 22.36 -13.14 1.37
C GLY A 270 23.51 -13.91 2.04
N GLU A 271 23.48 -15.25 1.93
CA GLU A 271 24.56 -16.14 2.39
C GLU A 271 25.92 -15.84 1.73
N ASP A 272 25.91 -15.21 0.55
CA ASP A 272 27.09 -14.75 -0.18
C ASP A 272 27.66 -13.41 0.34
N GLY A 273 27.12 -12.89 1.44
CA GLY A 273 27.55 -11.63 2.05
C GLY A 273 27.21 -10.39 1.23
N LYS A 274 26.26 -10.50 0.29
CA LYS A 274 25.77 -9.41 -0.57
C LYS A 274 24.33 -9.05 -0.23
N TYR A 275 24.05 -7.75 -0.21
CA TYR A 275 22.68 -7.26 -0.12
C TYR A 275 21.94 -7.46 -1.44
N ARG A 276 20.69 -7.92 -1.35
CA ARG A 276 19.75 -8.07 -2.47
C ARG A 276 18.45 -7.36 -2.13
N ASP A 277 17.78 -6.82 -3.14
CA ASP A 277 16.46 -6.20 -2.97
C ASP A 277 15.48 -7.26 -2.43
N TRP A 278 14.78 -6.93 -1.34
CA TRP A 278 13.98 -7.87 -0.55
C TRP A 278 12.53 -7.39 -0.44
N PHE A 279 11.56 -8.30 -0.63
CA PHE A 279 10.14 -8.01 -0.41
C PHE A 279 9.67 -8.66 0.90
N PRO A 280 9.54 -7.91 2.01
CA PRO A 280 9.21 -8.52 3.30
C PRO A 280 7.75 -9.01 3.36
N THR A 281 7.59 -10.28 3.73
CA THR A 281 6.32 -10.87 4.17
C THR A 281 6.34 -11.06 5.69
N ALA A 282 5.50 -10.32 6.39
CA ALA A 282 5.40 -10.36 7.86
C ALA A 282 4.11 -11.05 8.32
N ILE A 283 4.12 -11.59 9.53
CA ILE A 283 2.91 -12.11 10.17
C ILE A 283 2.82 -11.75 11.65
N ASP A 284 1.65 -11.25 12.06
CA ASP A 284 1.17 -11.20 13.43
C ASP A 284 0.14 -12.31 13.60
N ALA A 285 0.51 -13.38 14.31
CA ALA A 285 -0.34 -14.54 14.57
C ALA A 285 0.00 -15.16 15.93
N PRO A 286 -0.52 -14.60 17.05
CA PRO A 286 -0.25 -15.10 18.39
C PRO A 286 -0.75 -16.55 18.53
N GLY A 287 0.09 -17.41 19.10
CA GLY A 287 -0.21 -18.83 19.32
C GLY A 287 -0.13 -19.77 18.10
N ALA A 288 0.07 -19.25 16.88
CA ALA A 288 0.28 -20.08 15.68
C ALA A 288 1.62 -20.83 15.72
N ASP A 289 1.77 -21.96 15.01
CA ASP A 289 3.04 -22.72 15.02
C ASP A 289 4.09 -22.06 14.10
N VAL A 290 5.15 -21.50 14.70
CA VAL A 290 6.25 -20.86 13.97
C VAL A 290 6.95 -21.80 12.97
N ALA A 291 6.96 -23.12 13.22
CA ALA A 291 7.51 -24.09 12.27
C ALA A 291 6.67 -24.15 10.99
N GLN A 292 5.34 -24.20 11.14
CA GLN A 292 4.41 -24.16 10.01
C GLN A 292 4.47 -22.81 9.28
N LEU A 293 4.48 -21.69 10.01
CA LEU A 293 4.54 -20.36 9.39
C LEU A 293 5.80 -20.18 8.53
N ARG A 294 6.97 -20.61 9.01
CA ARG A 294 8.21 -20.53 8.22
C ARG A 294 8.17 -21.45 6.99
N LEU A 295 7.66 -22.66 7.15
CA LEU A 295 7.54 -23.65 6.06
C LEU A 295 6.66 -23.13 4.91
N HIS A 296 5.69 -22.25 5.21
CA HIS A 296 4.80 -21.61 4.24
C HIS A 296 5.32 -20.24 3.73
N GLY A 297 6.63 -19.98 3.84
CA GLY A 297 7.30 -18.87 3.14
C GLY A 297 7.19 -17.49 3.81
N LEU A 298 6.84 -17.42 5.10
CA LEU A 298 6.82 -16.16 5.84
C LEU A 298 8.23 -15.82 6.35
N ASP A 299 8.62 -14.55 6.24
CA ASP A 299 9.98 -14.10 6.53
C ASP A 299 10.13 -13.37 7.87
N VAL A 300 9.12 -12.62 8.30
CA VAL A 300 9.16 -11.79 9.50
C VAL A 300 8.05 -12.18 10.48
N LEU A 301 8.41 -12.44 11.73
CA LEU A 301 7.47 -12.65 12.81
C LEU A 301 7.31 -11.35 13.61
N VAL A 302 6.06 -10.90 13.78
CA VAL A 302 5.73 -9.79 14.69
C VAL A 302 5.67 -10.32 16.11
N ASP A 303 6.20 -9.55 17.05
CA ASP A 303 6.18 -9.89 18.48
C ASP A 303 5.84 -8.69 19.37
N ASP A 304 5.10 -8.96 20.44
CA ASP A 304 4.85 -8.04 21.54
C ASP A 304 5.67 -8.46 22.77
N ARG A 305 5.87 -7.58 23.77
CA ARG A 305 6.61 -7.89 25.01
C ARG A 305 6.10 -9.13 25.77
N GLY A 306 4.82 -9.46 25.63
CA GLY A 306 4.20 -10.66 26.21
C GLY A 306 4.52 -11.98 25.48
N THR A 307 5.28 -11.93 24.38
CA THR A 307 5.63 -13.12 23.58
C THR A 307 6.66 -13.97 24.31
N ASP A 308 6.45 -15.29 24.32
CA ASP A 308 7.38 -16.26 24.89
C ASP A 308 8.76 -16.19 24.22
N VAL A 309 9.81 -16.05 25.04
CA VAL A 309 11.21 -15.97 24.61
C VAL A 309 11.65 -17.25 23.90
N GLU A 310 11.17 -18.43 24.32
CA GLU A 310 11.50 -19.69 23.62
C GLU A 310 10.80 -19.77 22.26
N ARG A 311 9.59 -19.23 22.10
CA ARG A 311 8.92 -19.07 20.80
C ARG A 311 9.73 -18.17 19.85
N LEU A 312 10.26 -17.05 20.34
CA LEU A 312 11.09 -16.13 19.53
C LEU A 312 12.40 -16.80 19.10
N LYS A 313 13.11 -17.44 20.04
CA LYS A 313 14.32 -18.21 19.76
C LYS A 313 14.06 -19.32 18.73
N ALA A 314 13.00 -20.09 18.91
CA ALA A 314 12.58 -21.14 17.99
C ALA A 314 12.14 -20.61 16.60
N ALA A 315 11.77 -19.33 16.49
CA ALA A 315 11.53 -18.66 15.20
C ALA A 315 12.85 -18.27 14.52
N ILE A 316 13.79 -17.65 15.27
CA ILE A 316 15.12 -17.26 14.77
C ILE A 316 15.91 -18.49 14.30
N GLU A 317 15.90 -19.58 15.06
CA GLU A 317 16.56 -20.86 14.69
C GLU A 317 16.02 -21.45 13.37
N ARG A 318 14.82 -21.06 12.94
CA ARG A 318 14.21 -21.43 11.65
C ARG A 318 14.40 -20.36 10.55
N GLY A 319 15.10 -19.27 10.86
CA GLY A 319 15.43 -18.21 9.90
C GLY A 319 14.38 -17.11 9.75
N PHE A 320 13.49 -16.93 10.73
CA PHE A 320 12.70 -15.70 10.84
C PHE A 320 13.57 -14.50 11.21
N LEU A 321 13.19 -13.33 10.71
CA LEU A 321 13.53 -12.06 11.32
C LEU A 321 12.40 -11.60 12.24
N LEU A 322 12.70 -10.73 13.20
CA LEU A 322 11.71 -10.23 14.16
C LEU A 322 11.24 -8.81 13.82
N MET A 323 10.02 -8.49 14.23
CA MET A 323 9.45 -7.14 14.21
C MET A 323 8.76 -6.84 15.54
N PRO A 324 9.51 -6.39 16.55
CA PRO A 324 8.96 -6.13 17.87
C PRO A 324 8.13 -4.86 17.87
N ARG A 325 7.04 -4.86 18.64
CA ARG A 325 6.28 -3.66 18.99
C ARG A 325 6.91 -2.97 20.19
N LEU A 326 7.28 -1.71 20.02
CA LEU A 326 7.75 -0.89 21.14
C LEU A 326 6.58 -0.49 22.03
N GLU A 327 6.71 -0.69 23.34
CA GLU A 327 5.73 -0.23 24.32
C GLU A 327 5.87 1.28 24.56
N SER A 328 7.10 1.79 24.57
CA SER A 328 7.35 3.21 24.76
C SER A 328 7.44 3.99 23.45
N ILE A 329 6.69 5.08 23.36
CA ILE A 329 6.87 6.10 22.31
C ILE A 329 7.86 7.21 22.74
N GLU A 330 8.39 7.16 23.96
CA GLU A 330 9.32 8.15 24.49
C GLU A 330 10.77 7.80 24.09
N PRO A 331 11.52 8.70 23.40
CA PRO A 331 12.75 8.34 22.69
C PRO A 331 13.82 7.65 23.55
N GLY A 332 14.03 8.10 24.78
CA GLY A 332 15.02 7.52 25.70
C GLY A 332 14.59 6.14 26.21
N ALA A 333 13.35 6.02 26.67
CA ALA A 333 12.82 4.75 27.18
C ALA A 333 12.73 3.68 26.09
N ALA A 334 12.41 4.07 24.85
CA ALA A 334 12.44 3.21 23.67
C ALA A 334 13.86 2.75 23.31
N ALA A 335 14.86 3.64 23.37
CA ALA A 335 16.26 3.25 23.17
C ALA A 335 16.74 2.26 24.25
N ASP A 336 16.36 2.48 25.52
CA ASP A 336 16.62 1.55 26.61
C ASP A 336 15.88 0.20 26.44
N GLU A 337 14.66 0.21 25.88
CA GLU A 337 13.88 -0.99 25.54
C GLU A 337 14.58 -1.80 24.44
N VAL A 338 15.04 -1.14 23.37
CA VAL A 338 15.82 -1.74 22.28
C VAL A 338 17.14 -2.32 22.76
N ASP A 339 17.88 -1.63 23.62
CA ASP A 339 19.17 -2.14 24.11
C ASP A 339 18.99 -3.39 25.00
N ARG A 340 17.90 -3.46 25.76
CA ARG A 340 17.54 -4.62 26.60
C ARG A 340 16.86 -5.76 25.84
N TYR A 341 16.46 -5.57 24.58
CA TYR A 341 15.74 -6.58 23.82
C TYR A 341 16.66 -7.79 23.49
N PRO A 342 16.32 -9.03 23.89
CA PRO A 342 17.24 -10.17 23.86
C PRO A 342 17.79 -10.53 22.47
N PHE A 343 17.03 -10.28 21.41
CA PHE A 343 17.34 -10.71 20.04
C PHE A 343 17.52 -9.54 19.07
N LYS A 344 18.03 -8.39 19.54
CA LYS A 344 18.10 -7.13 18.76
C LYS A 344 18.93 -7.21 17.48
N GLU A 345 19.81 -8.21 17.35
CA GLU A 345 20.58 -8.52 16.13
C GLU A 345 19.74 -9.21 15.03
N SER A 346 18.60 -9.82 15.39
CA SER A 346 17.68 -10.53 14.48
C SER A 346 16.46 -9.69 14.07
N VAL A 347 16.38 -8.44 14.51
CA VAL A 347 15.26 -7.53 14.22
C VAL A 347 15.39 -6.92 12.81
N ALA A 348 14.35 -7.06 12.00
CA ALA A 348 14.26 -6.39 10.70
C ALA A 348 13.92 -4.90 10.85
N ALA A 349 12.86 -4.58 11.58
CA ALA A 349 12.40 -3.22 11.88
C ALA A 349 11.58 -3.19 13.17
N TRP A 350 11.44 -2.02 13.78
CA TRP A 350 10.68 -1.80 15.02
C TRP A 350 9.32 -1.18 14.73
N GLN A 351 8.25 -1.73 15.30
CA GLN A 351 6.91 -1.15 15.17
C GLN A 351 6.70 -0.09 16.26
N VAL A 352 6.76 1.19 15.87
CA VAL A 352 6.77 2.36 16.77
C VAL A 352 5.38 2.91 17.12
N GLY A 353 4.31 2.30 16.61
CA GLY A 353 2.94 2.70 16.94
C GLY A 353 1.84 2.12 16.05
N GLY A 354 0.64 2.00 16.63
CA GLY A 354 -0.59 1.61 15.94
C GLY A 354 -1.57 2.77 15.82
N LYS A 355 -2.19 2.94 14.64
CA LYS A 355 -3.22 3.98 14.35
C LYS A 355 -2.74 5.43 14.58
N LEU A 356 -1.49 5.72 14.22
CA LEU A 356 -0.91 7.07 14.26
C LEU A 356 -1.77 8.07 13.47
N GLY A 357 -1.98 9.25 14.04
CA GLY A 357 -2.81 10.31 13.46
C GLY A 357 -4.33 10.08 13.54
N ALA A 358 -4.82 9.05 14.24
CA ALA A 358 -6.27 8.77 14.35
C ALA A 358 -7.03 9.71 15.34
N LYS A 359 -6.32 10.49 16.15
CA LYS A 359 -6.93 11.35 17.19
C LYS A 359 -7.72 12.50 16.55
N ARG A 360 -8.93 12.79 17.06
CA ARG A 360 -9.81 13.84 16.48
C ARG A 360 -9.33 15.26 16.75
N ASP A 361 -8.75 15.50 17.93
CA ASP A 361 -8.13 16.78 18.30
C ASP A 361 -6.83 17.00 17.53
N ALA A 362 -6.67 18.19 16.96
CA ALA A 362 -5.50 18.55 16.17
C ALA A 362 -4.23 18.67 17.03
N LYS A 363 -4.33 19.22 18.24
CA LYS A 363 -3.17 19.40 19.12
C LYS A 363 -2.60 18.06 19.59
N ALA A 364 -3.47 17.13 19.99
CA ALA A 364 -3.05 15.79 20.38
C ALA A 364 -2.40 14.97 19.25
N ARG A 365 -2.70 15.28 17.98
CA ARG A 365 -1.98 14.73 16.80
C ARG A 365 -0.62 15.39 16.60
N GLU A 366 -0.52 16.71 16.74
CA GLU A 366 0.76 17.44 16.64
C GLU A 366 1.77 16.94 17.69
N GLU A 367 1.33 16.80 18.94
CA GLU A 367 2.18 16.25 20.02
C GLU A 367 2.58 14.78 19.78
N GLU A 368 1.69 13.97 19.19
CA GLU A 368 2.00 12.58 18.80
C GLU A 368 3.04 12.52 17.68
N LEU A 369 2.85 13.31 16.62
CA LEU A 369 3.80 13.44 15.51
C LEU A 369 5.18 13.92 16.00
N ALA A 370 5.23 14.87 16.92
CA ALA A 370 6.47 15.37 17.51
C ALA A 370 7.23 14.27 18.26
N ARG A 371 6.55 13.50 19.13
CA ARG A 371 7.14 12.34 19.84
C ARG A 371 7.67 11.29 18.87
N ILE A 372 6.86 10.87 17.89
CA ILE A 372 7.27 9.86 16.90
C ILE A 372 8.48 10.33 16.09
N ARG A 373 8.57 11.60 15.69
CA ARG A 373 9.76 12.14 14.98
C ARG A 373 11.02 12.11 15.83
N GLN A 374 10.92 12.45 17.12
CA GLN A 374 12.04 12.35 18.05
C GLN A 374 12.47 10.90 18.25
N LEU A 375 11.52 9.98 18.38
CA LEU A 375 11.77 8.54 18.50
C LEU A 375 12.50 8.00 17.26
N VAL A 376 11.99 8.26 16.05
CA VAL A 376 12.66 7.85 14.80
C VAL A 376 14.07 8.43 14.71
N SER A 377 14.27 9.68 15.13
CA SER A 377 15.61 10.29 15.18
C SER A 377 16.56 9.58 16.15
N ALA A 378 16.07 9.10 17.30
CA ALA A 378 16.86 8.32 18.25
C ALA A 378 17.17 6.91 17.71
N MET A 379 16.20 6.24 17.10
CA MET A 379 16.37 4.92 16.47
C MET A 379 17.45 4.93 15.37
N ARG A 380 17.54 6.02 14.59
CA ARG A 380 18.59 6.22 13.57
C ARG A 380 19.99 6.48 14.14
N GLN A 381 20.11 6.74 15.44
CA GLN A 381 21.39 6.94 16.14
C GLN A 381 21.88 5.69 16.89
N LEU A 382 21.17 4.57 16.79
CA LEU A 382 21.54 3.31 17.43
C LEU A 382 22.90 2.76 16.91
N PRO A 383 23.63 1.96 17.73
CA PRO A 383 24.94 1.44 17.35
C PRO A 383 24.91 0.55 16.09
N PRO A 384 25.97 0.58 15.25
CA PRO A 384 26.08 -0.31 14.09
C PRO A 384 25.90 -1.78 14.47
N GLY A 385 24.97 -2.46 13.81
CA GLY A 385 24.61 -3.87 14.06
C GLY A 385 23.20 -4.06 14.62
N THR A 386 22.63 -3.04 15.29
CA THR A 386 21.20 -3.03 15.65
C THR A 386 20.40 -2.41 14.51
N SER A 387 19.21 -2.93 14.19
CA SER A 387 18.33 -2.28 13.20
C SER A 387 17.76 -0.99 13.77
N GLY A 388 17.99 0.13 13.07
CA GLY A 388 17.35 1.42 13.34
C GLY A 388 16.10 1.69 12.49
N ILE A 389 15.63 0.70 11.71
CA ILE A 389 14.50 0.85 10.78
C ILE A 389 13.19 0.89 11.57
N THR A 390 12.36 1.88 11.29
CA THR A 390 11.08 2.12 11.97
C THR A 390 9.86 1.93 11.07
N THR A 391 8.83 1.25 11.58
CA THR A 391 7.54 1.07 10.91
C THR A 391 6.40 1.46 11.83
N GLY A 392 5.30 1.99 11.29
CA GLY A 392 4.14 2.39 12.08
C GLY A 392 2.87 2.35 11.25
N GLU A 393 1.75 2.00 11.88
CA GLU A 393 0.45 2.02 11.21
C GLU A 393 -0.13 3.42 11.23
N VAL A 394 -0.26 4.05 10.06
CA VAL A 394 -0.72 5.43 9.94
C VAL A 394 -2.15 5.48 9.44
N ALA A 395 -3.04 6.00 10.29
CA ALA A 395 -4.48 6.14 10.02
C ALA A 395 -4.87 7.56 9.57
N GLY A 396 -4.18 8.59 10.07
CA GLY A 396 -4.38 9.99 9.71
C GLY A 396 -3.06 10.74 9.54
N ASP A 397 -3.11 11.99 9.05
CA ASP A 397 -1.94 12.87 8.91
C ASP A 397 -0.75 12.26 8.12
N LEU A 398 -1.06 11.34 7.20
CA LEU A 398 -0.12 10.55 6.41
C LEU A 398 1.01 11.35 5.73
N PRO A 399 0.77 12.54 5.11
CA PRO A 399 1.85 13.31 4.50
C PRO A 399 2.88 13.82 5.52
N PHE A 400 2.51 13.94 6.80
CA PHE A 400 3.42 14.41 7.85
C PHE A 400 4.30 13.29 8.42
N TYR A 401 3.75 12.08 8.57
CA TYR A 401 4.52 10.88 8.93
C TYR A 401 5.46 10.41 7.82
N ALA A 402 5.15 10.73 6.56
CA ALA A 402 6.03 10.48 5.42
C ALA A 402 7.10 11.56 5.16
N ARG A 403 6.95 12.78 5.70
CA ARG A 403 7.84 13.92 5.38
C ARG A 403 9.17 13.85 6.13
N ALA A 404 10.28 13.92 5.39
CA ALA A 404 11.62 14.08 5.96
C ALA A 404 11.89 15.53 6.44
N PRO A 405 12.77 15.74 7.43
CA PRO A 405 13.43 14.74 8.27
C PRO A 405 12.47 14.15 9.34
N GLY A 406 12.82 12.97 9.86
CA GLY A 406 12.04 12.27 10.89
C GLY A 406 10.81 11.51 10.41
N ASN A 407 10.67 11.28 9.09
CA ASN A 407 9.67 10.36 8.54
C ASN A 407 9.86 8.93 9.06
N LEU A 408 8.77 8.17 9.16
CA LEU A 408 8.85 6.71 9.26
C LEU A 408 9.62 6.14 8.06
N ASP A 409 10.43 5.10 8.31
CA ASP A 409 11.19 4.40 7.27
C ASP A 409 10.26 3.51 6.42
N MET A 410 9.25 2.92 7.05
CA MET A 410 8.20 2.12 6.43
C MET A 410 6.81 2.58 6.92
N VAL A 411 5.88 2.81 6.00
CA VAL A 411 4.52 3.25 6.33
C VAL A 411 3.53 2.09 6.22
N GLY A 412 3.03 1.62 7.36
CA GLY A 412 2.02 0.58 7.45
C GLY A 412 0.62 1.13 7.22
N ILE A 413 -0.14 0.49 6.33
CA ILE A 413 -1.55 0.79 6.09
C ILE A 413 -2.37 -0.47 6.37
N ARG A 414 -3.41 -0.37 7.19
CA ARG A 414 -4.35 -1.46 7.50
C ARG A 414 -5.71 -1.19 6.83
N PRO A 415 -5.97 -1.71 5.61
CA PRO A 415 -7.22 -1.47 4.90
C PRO A 415 -8.34 -2.45 5.33
N TYR A 416 -9.60 -2.05 5.22
CA TYR A 416 -10.76 -2.88 5.51
C TYR A 416 -11.27 -3.59 4.24
N LEU A 417 -10.58 -4.63 3.78
CA LEU A 417 -10.86 -5.26 2.46
C LEU A 417 -11.63 -6.58 2.50
N TRP A 418 -11.80 -7.20 3.68
CA TRP A 418 -12.60 -8.41 3.87
C TRP A 418 -13.84 -8.09 4.71
N ALA A 419 -15.01 -8.65 4.35
CA ALA A 419 -16.29 -8.51 5.02
C ALA A 419 -16.59 -7.09 5.54
N SER A 420 -16.37 -6.09 4.69
CA SER A 420 -16.53 -4.67 5.02
C SER A 420 -17.51 -4.00 4.05
N ALA A 421 -17.98 -2.80 4.36
CA ALA A 421 -18.78 -2.03 3.41
C ALA A 421 -17.96 -1.39 2.26
N GLN A 422 -16.63 -1.53 2.25
CA GLN A 422 -15.73 -0.99 1.25
C GLN A 422 -15.50 -2.01 0.13
N SER A 423 -16.04 -1.72 -1.05
CA SER A 423 -15.92 -2.63 -2.20
C SER A 423 -14.47 -2.77 -2.69
N PRO A 424 -14.10 -3.85 -3.41
CA PRO A 424 -12.76 -4.04 -3.96
C PRO A 424 -12.24 -2.84 -4.79
N LYS A 425 -13.14 -2.16 -5.51
CA LYS A 425 -12.83 -0.93 -6.24
C LYS A 425 -12.47 0.23 -5.29
N GLU A 426 -13.28 0.48 -4.26
CA GLU A 426 -12.99 1.49 -3.23
C GLU A 426 -11.73 1.12 -2.41
N GLY A 427 -11.42 -0.17 -2.26
CA GLY A 427 -10.17 -0.67 -1.68
C GLY A 427 -8.94 -0.31 -2.52
N MET A 428 -9.00 -0.55 -3.83
CA MET A 428 -7.96 -0.17 -4.79
C MET A 428 -7.75 1.35 -4.82
N GLU A 429 -8.83 2.14 -4.81
CA GLU A 429 -8.77 3.60 -4.75
C GLU A 429 -8.14 4.08 -3.43
N PHE A 430 -8.57 3.51 -2.30
CA PHE A 430 -8.03 3.81 -0.96
C PHE A 430 -6.52 3.57 -0.89
N LEU A 431 -6.03 2.41 -1.32
CA LEU A 431 -4.60 2.08 -1.26
C LEU A 431 -3.76 2.99 -2.19
N ASN A 432 -4.25 3.26 -3.41
CA ASN A 432 -3.62 4.24 -4.31
C ASN A 432 -3.56 5.65 -3.71
N GLN A 433 -4.63 6.09 -3.05
CA GLN A 433 -4.73 7.40 -2.41
C GLN A 433 -3.65 7.59 -1.34
N ARG A 434 -3.37 6.58 -0.50
CA ARG A 434 -2.38 6.68 0.59
C ARG A 434 -0.99 7.03 0.02
N ARG A 435 -0.54 6.28 -0.98
CA ARG A 435 0.75 6.55 -1.65
C ARG A 435 0.76 7.93 -2.31
N ARG A 436 -0.32 8.34 -2.99
CA ARG A 436 -0.44 9.66 -3.64
C ARG A 436 -0.40 10.84 -2.66
N LEU A 437 -1.03 10.70 -1.48
CA LEU A 437 -1.01 11.74 -0.44
C LEU A 437 0.42 11.99 0.09
N ALA A 438 1.23 10.94 0.20
CA ALA A 438 2.63 11.03 0.65
C ALA A 438 3.63 11.38 -0.47
N ALA A 439 3.29 11.15 -1.75
CA ALA A 439 4.24 11.22 -2.87
C ALA A 439 4.99 12.56 -3.03
N ARG A 440 4.39 13.69 -2.62
CA ARG A 440 5.08 15.00 -2.60
C ARG A 440 6.07 15.15 -1.45
N ALA A 441 5.86 14.44 -0.34
CA ALA A 441 6.65 14.54 0.89
C ALA A 441 7.78 13.50 0.94
N ASN A 442 7.59 12.33 0.34
CA ASN A 442 8.60 11.29 0.16
C ASN A 442 8.35 10.53 -1.16
N PRO A 443 8.94 11.00 -2.29
CA PRO A 443 8.84 10.32 -3.58
C PRO A 443 9.40 8.89 -3.48
N GLY A 444 8.57 7.90 -3.82
CA GLY A 444 8.97 6.49 -3.71
C GLY A 444 9.16 6.00 -2.28
N GLY A 445 8.55 6.63 -1.27
CA GLY A 445 8.52 6.13 0.11
C GLY A 445 7.96 4.71 0.21
N LEU A 446 8.43 3.94 1.20
CA LEU A 446 8.03 2.54 1.35
C LEU A 446 6.66 2.42 2.04
N PHE A 447 5.71 1.81 1.33
CA PHE A 447 4.39 1.46 1.84
C PHE A 447 4.22 -0.06 1.87
N TRP A 448 3.60 -0.57 2.93
CA TRP A 448 3.24 -1.98 3.05
C TRP A 448 1.88 -2.16 3.74
N ALA A 449 1.17 -3.24 3.40
CA ALA A 449 -0.25 -3.40 3.72
C ALA A 449 -0.48 -4.54 4.73
N TRP A 450 -1.26 -4.26 5.77
CA TRP A 450 -1.67 -5.24 6.78
C TRP A 450 -3.01 -5.87 6.41
N LEU A 451 -2.98 -7.11 5.92
CA LEU A 451 -4.13 -7.85 5.40
C LEU A 451 -4.58 -8.93 6.39
N PRO A 452 -5.88 -9.12 6.62
CA PRO A 452 -6.35 -10.16 7.53
C PRO A 452 -6.24 -11.55 6.89
N VAL A 453 -5.82 -12.53 7.70
CA VAL A 453 -5.81 -13.98 7.39
C VAL A 453 -6.62 -14.80 8.40
N SER A 454 -7.19 -14.15 9.41
CA SER A 454 -8.34 -14.66 10.16
C SER A 454 -9.44 -13.59 10.28
N ALA A 455 -10.66 -13.99 10.63
CA ALA A 455 -11.75 -13.06 10.82
C ALA A 455 -11.49 -12.20 12.07
N PRO A 456 -11.58 -10.86 12.01
CA PRO A 456 -11.43 -10.00 13.17
C PRO A 456 -12.38 -10.40 14.30
N GLN A 457 -11.86 -10.46 15.53
CA GLN A 457 -12.58 -10.92 16.72
C GLN A 457 -13.96 -10.25 16.88
N ALA A 458 -14.07 -8.94 16.65
CA ALA A 458 -15.33 -8.18 16.71
C ALA A 458 -16.44 -8.72 15.77
N VAL A 459 -16.09 -9.42 14.69
CA VAL A 459 -17.05 -10.08 13.78
C VAL A 459 -17.53 -11.40 14.37
N VAL A 460 -16.63 -12.18 14.99
CA VAL A 460 -16.96 -13.44 15.67
C VAL A 460 -17.88 -13.15 16.87
N GLU A 461 -17.49 -12.19 17.70
CA GLU A 461 -18.25 -11.72 18.87
C GLU A 461 -19.62 -11.16 18.47
N ASN A 462 -19.76 -10.48 17.32
CA ASN A 462 -21.09 -10.02 16.91
C ASN A 462 -22.03 -11.15 16.46
N ILE A 463 -21.53 -12.36 16.18
CA ILE A 463 -22.34 -13.49 15.77
C ILE A 463 -22.67 -14.41 16.97
N TRP A 464 -21.67 -14.82 17.76
CA TRP A 464 -21.86 -15.74 18.89
C TRP A 464 -21.70 -15.10 20.28
N GLY A 465 -21.16 -13.89 20.38
CA GLY A 465 -20.81 -13.27 21.66
C GLY A 465 -19.58 -13.94 22.28
N GLU A 466 -19.63 -14.19 23.58
CA GLU A 466 -18.61 -14.95 24.31
C GLU A 466 -18.71 -16.48 24.06
N ASP A 467 -19.80 -16.95 23.45
CA ASP A 467 -19.98 -18.37 23.14
C ASP A 467 -18.99 -18.83 22.06
N PRO A 468 -18.32 -19.99 22.22
CA PRO A 468 -17.40 -20.49 21.21
C PRO A 468 -18.16 -20.78 19.90
N PRO A 469 -17.65 -20.34 18.73
CA PRO A 469 -18.31 -20.58 17.46
C PRO A 469 -18.42 -22.09 17.19
N PRO A 470 -19.52 -22.55 16.58
CA PRO A 470 -19.72 -23.97 16.34
C PRO A 470 -18.65 -24.53 15.40
N ALA A 471 -18.21 -25.76 15.65
CA ALA A 471 -17.12 -26.41 14.89
C ALA A 471 -17.32 -26.42 13.36
N TRP A 472 -18.58 -26.38 12.90
CA TRP A 472 -18.96 -26.40 11.49
C TRP A 472 -19.00 -25.01 10.82
N GLY A 473 -19.04 -23.91 11.57
CA GLY A 473 -19.38 -22.60 11.05
C GLY A 473 -18.77 -21.47 11.87
N ARG A 474 -17.86 -20.74 11.23
CA ARG A 474 -17.26 -19.51 11.73
C ARG A 474 -16.98 -18.61 10.52
N PRO A 475 -16.96 -17.27 10.67
CA PRO A 475 -16.53 -16.41 9.58
C PRO A 475 -15.10 -16.77 9.20
N ARG A 476 -14.86 -16.93 7.90
CA ARG A 476 -13.56 -17.26 7.33
C ARG A 476 -13.29 -16.34 6.15
N ILE A 477 -12.02 -16.05 5.96
CA ILE A 477 -11.51 -15.46 4.74
C ILE A 477 -11.35 -16.60 3.73
N THR A 478 -11.80 -16.43 2.49
CA THR A 478 -11.56 -17.45 1.46
C THR A 478 -10.18 -17.27 0.83
N PRO A 479 -9.58 -18.32 0.25
CA PRO A 479 -8.31 -18.20 -0.47
C PRO A 479 -8.34 -17.15 -1.59
N GLU A 480 -9.48 -17.01 -2.25
CA GLU A 480 -9.69 -16.00 -3.28
C GLU A 480 -9.72 -14.58 -2.72
N GLN A 481 -10.33 -14.36 -1.56
CA GLN A 481 -10.30 -13.07 -0.88
C GLN A 481 -8.88 -12.67 -0.49
N LEU A 482 -8.13 -13.58 0.13
CA LEU A 482 -6.74 -13.33 0.51
C LEU A 482 -5.85 -13.03 -0.71
N ARG A 483 -6.02 -13.81 -1.79
CA ARG A 483 -5.34 -13.57 -3.07
C ARG A 483 -5.70 -12.21 -3.68
N LEU A 484 -6.99 -11.85 -3.73
CA LEU A 484 -7.43 -10.54 -4.23
C LEU A 484 -6.87 -9.38 -3.40
N MET A 485 -6.92 -9.46 -2.08
CA MET A 485 -6.36 -8.42 -1.19
C MET A 485 -4.85 -8.24 -1.41
N THR A 486 -4.13 -9.34 -1.57
CA THR A 486 -2.67 -9.33 -1.82
C THR A 486 -2.35 -8.75 -3.19
N TYR A 487 -3.01 -9.22 -4.26
CA TYR A 487 -2.86 -8.67 -5.61
C TYR A 487 -3.26 -7.19 -5.70
N MET A 488 -4.23 -6.73 -4.89
CA MET A 488 -4.62 -5.32 -4.80
C MET A 488 -3.51 -4.46 -4.20
N ALA A 489 -2.89 -4.91 -3.10
CA ALA A 489 -1.75 -4.22 -2.48
C ALA A 489 -0.54 -4.15 -3.43
N LEU A 490 -0.18 -5.28 -4.04
CA LEU A 490 0.90 -5.35 -5.05
C LEU A 490 0.60 -4.44 -6.26
N SER A 491 -0.64 -4.47 -6.78
CA SER A 491 -1.12 -3.58 -7.86
C SER A 491 -1.05 -2.09 -7.51
N CYS A 492 -1.17 -1.74 -6.24
CA CYS A 492 -1.02 -0.37 -5.77
C CYS A 492 0.46 0.05 -5.56
N GLY A 493 1.41 -0.87 -5.69
CA GLY A 493 2.84 -0.60 -5.48
C GLY A 493 3.27 -0.61 -4.01
N TYR A 494 2.61 -1.44 -3.19
CA TYR A 494 3.03 -1.72 -1.83
C TYR A 494 4.19 -2.74 -1.87
N ARG A 495 5.32 -2.40 -1.25
CA ARG A 495 6.60 -3.12 -1.32
C ARG A 495 6.88 -3.95 -0.07
N GLY A 496 5.81 -4.59 0.41
CA GLY A 496 5.77 -5.48 1.56
C GLY A 496 4.32 -5.82 1.89
N ILE A 497 4.11 -6.95 2.55
CA ILE A 497 2.79 -7.38 3.04
C ILE A 497 2.94 -7.88 4.47
N GLY A 498 2.08 -7.42 5.37
CA GLY A 498 1.90 -7.99 6.69
C GLY A 498 0.58 -8.73 6.77
N TYR A 499 0.55 -9.90 7.40
CA TYR A 499 -0.66 -10.70 7.59
C TYR A 499 -1.09 -10.66 9.07
N LEU A 500 -2.39 -10.47 9.32
CA LEU A 500 -2.99 -10.44 10.66
C LEU A 500 -3.83 -11.71 10.87
N GLY A 501 -3.39 -12.61 11.74
CA GLY A 501 -4.00 -13.90 12.00
C GLY A 501 -4.00 -14.28 13.47
N ASP A 502 -4.21 -15.57 13.74
CA ASP A 502 -4.30 -16.14 15.07
C ASP A 502 -3.80 -17.59 15.09
N ALA A 503 -3.89 -18.24 16.25
CA ALA A 503 -3.49 -19.63 16.45
C ALA A 503 -4.21 -20.65 15.55
N ASP A 504 -5.42 -20.33 15.05
CA ASP A 504 -6.17 -21.26 14.21
C ASP A 504 -5.64 -21.36 12.78
N LEU A 505 -4.84 -20.39 12.32
CA LEU A 505 -4.20 -20.43 11.00
C LEU A 505 -3.38 -21.70 10.78
N CYS A 506 -2.69 -22.18 11.83
CA CYS A 506 -1.91 -23.43 11.80
C CYS A 506 -2.68 -24.68 12.23
N ARG A 507 -3.97 -24.55 12.55
CA ARG A 507 -4.86 -25.67 12.87
C ARG A 507 -5.62 -26.10 11.61
N GLU A 508 -6.27 -27.26 11.66
CA GLU A 508 -7.04 -27.82 10.53
C GLU A 508 -8.03 -26.81 9.92
N ALA A 509 -8.69 -26.02 10.76
CA ALA A 509 -9.67 -25.02 10.33
C ALA A 509 -9.06 -23.76 9.65
N GLY A 510 -7.76 -23.53 9.76
CA GLY A 510 -7.02 -22.46 9.04
C GLY A 510 -6.15 -22.96 7.89
N LYS A 511 -5.92 -24.28 7.79
CA LYS A 511 -4.99 -24.90 6.83
C LYS A 511 -5.18 -24.46 5.38
N VAL A 512 -6.43 -24.28 4.95
CA VAL A 512 -6.81 -23.78 3.61
C VAL A 512 -6.20 -22.41 3.30
N LEU A 513 -6.14 -21.50 4.29
CA LEU A 513 -5.52 -20.17 4.16
C LEU A 513 -4.01 -20.21 4.36
N LEU A 514 -3.50 -21.10 5.22
CA LEU A 514 -2.06 -21.29 5.38
C LEU A 514 -1.41 -21.79 4.07
N ILE A 515 -2.07 -22.71 3.38
CA ILE A 515 -1.68 -23.16 2.03
C ILE A 515 -1.77 -22.01 1.02
N GLU A 516 -2.80 -21.16 1.11
CA GLU A 516 -2.94 -19.99 0.25
C GLU A 516 -1.78 -19.00 0.43
N LEU A 517 -1.38 -18.74 1.68
CA LEU A 517 -0.22 -17.90 2.00
C LEU A 517 1.06 -18.46 1.37
N ALA A 518 1.26 -19.78 1.38
CA ALA A 518 2.42 -20.38 0.70
C ALA A 518 2.42 -20.11 -0.81
N PHE A 519 1.27 -20.15 -1.50
CA PHE A 519 1.23 -19.80 -2.92
C PHE A 519 1.54 -18.33 -3.17
N LEU A 520 1.00 -17.43 -2.36
CA LEU A 520 1.25 -15.99 -2.48
C LEU A 520 2.72 -15.65 -2.19
N ASN A 521 3.31 -16.27 -1.17
CA ASN A 521 4.73 -16.11 -0.85
C ASN A 521 5.61 -16.68 -1.98
N MET A 522 5.30 -17.87 -2.52
CA MET A 522 6.01 -18.41 -3.70
C MET A 522 5.91 -17.49 -4.93
N GLU A 523 4.72 -16.92 -5.22
CA GLU A 523 4.53 -15.96 -6.32
C GLU A 523 5.33 -14.66 -6.10
N ILE A 524 5.39 -14.16 -4.86
CA ILE A 524 6.21 -13.02 -4.45
C ILE A 524 7.70 -13.33 -4.62
N ASP A 525 8.20 -14.45 -4.09
CA ASP A 525 9.61 -14.87 -4.15
C ASP A 525 10.10 -15.01 -5.60
N ILE A 526 9.28 -15.61 -6.48
CA ILE A 526 9.59 -15.76 -7.92
C ILE A 526 9.75 -14.40 -8.60
N CYS A 527 9.02 -13.37 -8.14
CA CYS A 527 8.99 -12.03 -8.73
C CYS A 527 9.69 -10.96 -7.86
N GLU A 528 10.40 -11.36 -6.81
CA GLU A 528 10.80 -10.49 -5.69
C GLU A 528 11.47 -9.20 -6.17
N SER A 529 12.50 -9.32 -7.01
CA SER A 529 13.28 -8.16 -7.48
C SER A 529 12.45 -7.11 -8.22
N THR A 530 11.40 -7.50 -8.94
CA THR A 530 10.51 -6.55 -9.63
C THR A 530 9.54 -5.89 -8.64
N LEU A 531 9.06 -6.63 -7.63
CA LEU A 531 8.14 -6.12 -6.60
C LEU A 531 8.86 -5.21 -5.59
N ALA A 532 10.07 -5.58 -5.17
CA ALA A 532 10.91 -4.83 -4.23
C ALA A 532 11.48 -3.54 -4.82
N GLU A 533 11.72 -3.47 -6.14
CA GLU A 533 12.02 -2.21 -6.82
C GLU A 533 10.78 -1.30 -6.83
N GLY A 534 9.65 -1.79 -7.34
CA GLY A 534 8.36 -1.11 -7.39
C GLY A 534 8.39 0.20 -8.18
N SER A 535 8.16 0.13 -9.49
CA SER A 535 8.18 1.32 -10.36
C SER A 535 6.83 2.04 -10.41
N ASP A 536 6.87 3.34 -10.12
CA ASP A 536 5.75 4.26 -10.35
C ASP A 536 5.90 5.03 -11.68
N PRO A 537 4.78 5.43 -12.33
CA PRO A 537 3.41 5.04 -12.00
C PRO A 537 3.07 3.65 -12.55
N ILE A 538 2.47 2.81 -11.71
CA ILE A 538 1.86 1.55 -12.15
C ILE A 538 0.68 1.89 -13.06
N LYS A 539 0.63 1.25 -14.24
CA LYS A 539 -0.42 1.47 -15.24
C LYS A 539 -1.43 0.34 -15.23
N ASN A 540 -2.70 0.68 -15.14
CA ASN A 540 -3.79 -0.28 -15.17
C ASN A 540 -4.37 -0.38 -16.59
N TYR A 541 -4.64 -1.60 -17.03
CA TYR A 541 -5.27 -1.93 -18.30
C TYR A 541 -6.55 -2.73 -18.03
N GLY A 542 -7.60 -2.47 -18.82
CA GLY A 542 -8.79 -3.32 -18.80
C GLY A 542 -8.53 -4.66 -19.49
N ALA A 543 -9.31 -5.67 -19.11
CA ALA A 543 -9.39 -6.93 -19.84
C ALA A 543 -10.72 -7.03 -20.60
N PHE A 544 -10.73 -7.76 -21.71
CA PHE A 544 -11.81 -7.78 -22.70
C PHE A 544 -12.23 -9.21 -23.03
N ASP A 545 -13.49 -9.39 -23.44
CA ASP A 545 -13.89 -10.57 -24.21
C ASP A 545 -13.13 -10.64 -25.54
N PRO A 546 -12.99 -11.84 -26.14
CA PRO A 546 -12.38 -11.96 -27.46
C PRO A 546 -13.16 -11.14 -28.48
N ASP A 547 -12.43 -10.46 -29.38
CA ASP A 547 -13.04 -9.66 -30.43
C ASP A 547 -13.99 -10.52 -31.28
N PRO A 548 -15.17 -9.99 -31.66
CA PRO A 548 -16.12 -10.75 -32.46
C PRO A 548 -15.49 -11.10 -33.81
N PRO A 549 -15.63 -12.34 -34.32
CA PRO A 549 -14.92 -12.78 -35.51
C PRO A 549 -15.26 -11.92 -36.73
N ASP A 550 -14.23 -11.49 -37.44
CA ASP A 550 -14.32 -10.74 -38.71
C ASP A 550 -14.85 -11.58 -39.88
N LEU A 551 -15.05 -12.90 -39.69
CA LEU A 551 -15.58 -13.76 -40.73
C LEU A 551 -17.12 -13.63 -40.83
N PRO A 552 -17.68 -13.53 -42.04
CA PRO A 552 -19.13 -13.66 -42.21
C PRO A 552 -19.56 -15.08 -41.79
N PRO A 553 -20.77 -15.26 -41.20
CA PRO A 553 -21.26 -16.58 -40.83
C PRO A 553 -21.23 -17.57 -42.02
N PRO A 554 -20.96 -18.86 -41.77
CA PRO A 554 -20.95 -19.88 -42.82
C PRO A 554 -22.25 -19.85 -43.65
N GLY A 555 -22.13 -19.75 -44.97
CA GLY A 555 -23.27 -19.69 -45.90
C GLY A 555 -23.60 -18.29 -46.47
N MET A 556 -22.90 -17.23 -46.05
CA MET A 556 -23.05 -15.90 -46.66
C MET A 556 -22.47 -15.84 -48.10
N PRO A 557 -23.09 -15.11 -49.05
CA PRO A 557 -22.60 -15.01 -50.42
C PRO A 557 -21.27 -14.24 -50.53
N LEU A 558 -20.47 -14.65 -51.52
CA LEU A 558 -19.16 -14.06 -51.81
C LEU A 558 -19.30 -12.54 -52.08
N GLY A 559 -18.52 -11.72 -51.37
CA GLY A 559 -18.59 -10.25 -51.46
C GLY A 559 -19.46 -9.57 -50.39
N THR A 560 -20.05 -10.32 -49.45
CA THR A 560 -20.77 -9.74 -48.30
C THR A 560 -19.81 -8.91 -47.44
N ARG A 561 -19.96 -7.58 -47.44
CA ARG A 561 -19.22 -6.70 -46.53
C ARG A 561 -19.60 -6.99 -45.09
N VAL A 562 -18.63 -7.44 -44.30
CA VAL A 562 -18.78 -7.65 -42.86
C VAL A 562 -19.04 -6.30 -42.21
N LYS A 563 -20.18 -6.16 -41.54
CA LYS A 563 -20.48 -4.95 -40.76
C LYS A 563 -19.54 -4.93 -39.56
N PRO A 564 -18.65 -3.94 -39.40
CA PRO A 564 -17.78 -3.88 -38.24
C PRO A 564 -18.66 -3.80 -36.98
N LYS A 565 -18.51 -4.78 -36.10
CA LYS A 565 -19.15 -4.76 -34.78
C LYS A 565 -18.32 -3.87 -33.88
N LYS A 566 -18.99 -3.11 -33.02
CA LYS A 566 -18.30 -2.34 -31.98
C LYS A 566 -17.57 -3.33 -31.05
N GLU A 567 -16.30 -3.08 -30.77
CA GLU A 567 -15.53 -3.81 -29.78
C GLU A 567 -16.25 -3.84 -28.42
N PHE A 568 -16.09 -4.94 -27.68
CA PHE A 568 -16.63 -5.03 -26.33
C PHE A 568 -15.94 -4.01 -25.41
N GLY A 569 -16.71 -3.44 -24.48
CA GLY A 569 -16.11 -2.65 -23.40
C GLY A 569 -15.22 -3.54 -22.51
N PRO A 570 -14.31 -2.95 -21.71
CA PRO A 570 -13.57 -3.71 -20.72
C PRO A 570 -14.55 -4.36 -19.75
N LYS A 571 -14.27 -5.61 -19.35
CA LYS A 571 -15.07 -6.30 -18.35
C LYS A 571 -14.99 -5.55 -17.01
N PRO A 572 -16.12 -5.35 -16.31
CA PRO A 572 -16.09 -4.81 -14.95
C PRO A 572 -15.34 -5.76 -14.01
N GLY A 573 -14.65 -5.21 -13.00
CA GLY A 573 -13.84 -5.97 -12.05
C GLY A 573 -12.44 -6.33 -12.56
N LEU A 574 -12.32 -6.80 -13.80
CA LEU A 574 -11.06 -7.28 -14.36
C LEU A 574 -10.05 -6.16 -14.66
N LEU A 575 -8.89 -6.22 -13.99
CA LEU A 575 -7.86 -5.20 -14.07
C LEU A 575 -6.46 -5.84 -14.14
N ALA A 576 -5.66 -5.43 -15.13
CA ALA A 576 -4.26 -5.80 -15.26
C ALA A 576 -3.35 -4.62 -14.89
N SER A 577 -2.61 -4.74 -13.79
CA SER A 577 -1.70 -3.71 -13.27
C SER A 577 -0.27 -3.98 -13.73
N ALA A 578 0.37 -3.04 -14.44
CA ALA A 578 1.70 -3.23 -15.00
C ALA A 578 2.80 -2.56 -14.17
N ILE A 579 3.61 -3.38 -13.51
CA ILE A 579 4.82 -2.99 -12.79
C ILE A 579 6.02 -3.19 -13.73
N LYS A 580 6.76 -2.13 -14.02
CA LYS A 580 7.95 -2.22 -14.88
C LYS A 580 9.18 -2.60 -14.07
N ASP A 581 10.05 -3.39 -14.69
CA ASP A 581 11.39 -3.69 -14.18
C ASP A 581 12.41 -2.87 -14.97
N ASN A 582 13.38 -2.25 -14.29
CA ASN A 582 14.48 -1.56 -14.97
C ASN A 582 15.31 -2.51 -15.87
N ARG A 583 15.35 -3.81 -15.55
CA ARG A 583 16.06 -4.90 -16.26
C ARG A 583 15.36 -5.40 -17.53
N ARG A 584 14.57 -4.53 -18.20
CA ARG A 584 13.83 -4.78 -19.47
C ARG A 584 12.54 -5.60 -19.36
N GLY A 585 12.10 -5.98 -18.16
CA GLY A 585 10.84 -6.69 -17.92
C GLY A 585 9.63 -5.77 -17.67
N THR A 586 8.44 -6.35 -17.68
CA THR A 586 7.20 -5.77 -17.16
C THR A 586 6.35 -6.91 -16.60
N LEU A 587 6.04 -6.85 -15.31
CA LEU A 587 5.16 -7.79 -14.63
C LEU A 587 3.72 -7.26 -14.69
N LEU A 588 2.79 -8.06 -15.17
CA LEU A 588 1.36 -7.75 -15.17
C LEU A 588 0.68 -8.58 -14.07
N LEU A 589 -0.01 -7.90 -13.17
CA LEU A 589 -0.87 -8.50 -12.16
C LEU A 589 -2.31 -8.37 -12.63
N LEU A 590 -2.88 -9.43 -13.19
CA LEU A 590 -4.30 -9.49 -13.57
C LEU A 590 -5.11 -10.09 -12.43
N ALA A 591 -6.19 -9.43 -12.03
CA ALA A 591 -7.12 -9.90 -11.00
C ALA A 591 -8.57 -9.51 -11.30
N ASP A 592 -9.52 -10.31 -10.83
CA ASP A 592 -10.97 -10.05 -10.96
C ASP A 592 -11.54 -9.41 -9.69
N TYR A 593 -11.60 -8.07 -9.65
CA TYR A 593 -12.21 -7.32 -8.55
C TYR A 593 -13.74 -7.26 -8.70
N ALA A 594 -14.37 -8.42 -8.82
CA ALA A 594 -15.81 -8.57 -8.97
C ALA A 594 -16.58 -7.97 -7.76
N SER A 595 -17.78 -7.44 -8.03
CA SER A 595 -18.64 -6.88 -6.97
C SER A 595 -19.02 -7.96 -5.94
N ASN A 596 -19.02 -7.59 -4.66
CA ASN A 596 -19.30 -8.46 -3.51
C ASN A 596 -18.26 -9.58 -3.28
N ALA A 597 -17.10 -9.57 -3.96
CA ALA A 597 -16.02 -10.52 -3.70
C ALA A 597 -15.43 -10.38 -2.28
N GLU A 598 -15.57 -9.20 -1.65
CA GLU A 598 -15.27 -8.95 -0.24
C GLU A 598 -16.15 -9.77 0.73
N PHE A 599 -17.23 -10.41 0.25
CA PHE A 599 -18.16 -11.23 1.02
C PHE A 599 -18.08 -12.72 0.64
N GLU A 600 -18.56 -13.08 -0.54
CA GLU A 600 -18.49 -14.45 -1.07
C GLU A 600 -18.17 -14.40 -2.58
N PRO A 601 -16.91 -14.67 -2.98
CA PRO A 601 -16.46 -14.53 -4.35
C PRO A 601 -17.29 -15.34 -5.37
N PRO A 602 -17.66 -14.76 -6.53
CA PRO A 602 -18.30 -15.50 -7.61
C PRO A 602 -17.31 -16.47 -8.27
N GLN A 603 -17.72 -17.14 -9.35
CA GLN A 603 -16.87 -18.11 -10.06
C GLN A 603 -15.47 -17.56 -10.42
N MET A 604 -15.40 -16.27 -10.80
CA MET A 604 -14.16 -15.55 -11.16
C MET A 604 -13.27 -16.35 -12.13
N ALA A 605 -13.88 -16.82 -13.23
CA ALA A 605 -13.16 -17.55 -14.27
C ALA A 605 -13.65 -17.10 -15.65
N ALA A 606 -12.71 -16.92 -16.57
CA ALA A 606 -12.98 -16.51 -17.94
C ALA A 606 -12.17 -17.37 -18.93
N ARG A 607 -12.59 -17.34 -20.20
CA ARG A 607 -11.86 -17.97 -21.31
C ARG A 607 -11.55 -16.94 -22.39
N ASN A 608 -10.42 -17.14 -23.07
CA ASN A 608 -9.95 -16.31 -24.19
C ASN A 608 -9.94 -14.81 -23.84
N LEU A 609 -9.51 -14.47 -22.62
CA LEU A 609 -9.52 -13.11 -22.12
C LEU A 609 -8.38 -12.32 -22.78
N ILE A 610 -8.71 -11.16 -23.35
CA ILE A 610 -7.74 -10.29 -24.01
C ILE A 610 -7.29 -9.18 -23.06
N VAL A 611 -5.98 -8.92 -23.01
CA VAL A 611 -5.41 -7.72 -22.37
C VAL A 611 -4.50 -7.04 -23.39
N ARG A 612 -4.51 -5.69 -23.46
CA ARG A 612 -3.73 -4.91 -24.44
C ARG A 612 -2.70 -3.99 -23.76
N PRO A 613 -1.67 -4.52 -23.06
CA PRO A 613 -0.63 -3.72 -22.42
C PRO A 613 0.33 -3.02 -23.41
N MET A 614 0.88 -1.87 -22.99
CA MET A 614 1.96 -1.18 -23.72
C MET A 614 3.32 -1.82 -23.39
N LEU A 615 3.72 -2.81 -24.20
CA LEU A 615 4.97 -3.57 -24.04
C LEU A 615 6.09 -3.09 -24.98
N ARG A 616 7.34 -3.32 -24.58
CA ARG A 616 8.53 -3.11 -25.43
C ARG A 616 8.48 -3.99 -26.68
N GLU A 617 9.15 -3.55 -27.74
CA GLU A 617 9.33 -4.35 -28.95
C GLU A 617 10.09 -5.64 -28.67
N GLY A 618 9.69 -6.73 -29.33
CA GLY A 618 10.26 -8.07 -29.14
C GLY A 618 9.87 -8.79 -27.84
N ALA A 619 9.23 -8.10 -26.89
CA ALA A 619 8.87 -8.70 -25.60
C ALA A 619 7.94 -9.91 -25.77
N GLN A 620 8.30 -11.03 -25.16
CA GLN A 620 7.48 -12.24 -25.07
C GLN A 620 6.74 -12.25 -23.72
N ALA A 621 5.54 -12.84 -23.68
CA ALA A 621 4.71 -12.92 -22.49
C ALA A 621 4.63 -14.37 -21.99
N TYR A 622 4.77 -14.55 -20.68
CA TYR A 622 4.70 -15.83 -20.01
C TYR A 622 3.82 -15.71 -18.77
N GLN A 623 2.77 -16.51 -18.69
CA GLN A 623 1.99 -16.69 -17.47
C GLN A 623 2.81 -17.56 -16.50
N ILE A 624 2.95 -17.11 -15.26
CA ILE A 624 3.71 -17.75 -14.20
C ILE A 624 2.73 -18.23 -13.13
N SER A 625 2.97 -19.42 -12.58
CA SER A 625 2.41 -19.88 -11.32
C SER A 625 3.43 -20.75 -10.59
N PRO A 626 3.24 -21.05 -9.30
CA PRO A 626 4.01 -22.08 -8.60
C PRO A 626 3.96 -23.46 -9.29
N GLY A 627 2.94 -23.72 -10.12
CA GLY A 627 2.81 -24.96 -10.90
C GLY A 627 3.57 -24.98 -12.23
N GLY A 628 3.88 -23.83 -12.84
CA GLY A 628 4.53 -23.81 -14.16
C GLY A 628 4.68 -22.43 -14.80
N VAL A 629 5.35 -22.41 -15.96
CA VAL A 629 5.50 -21.22 -16.81
C VAL A 629 4.92 -21.55 -18.19
N LYS A 630 3.88 -20.82 -18.62
CA LYS A 630 3.18 -21.01 -19.89
C LYS A 630 3.40 -19.81 -20.81
N HIS A 631 3.85 -20.02 -22.05
CA HIS A 631 3.92 -18.95 -23.06
C HIS A 631 2.52 -18.49 -23.47
N LEU A 632 2.32 -17.17 -23.61
CA LEU A 632 1.06 -16.58 -24.04
C LEU A 632 1.14 -16.09 -25.49
N PRO A 633 0.13 -16.41 -26.35
CA PRO A 633 0.02 -15.83 -27.68
C PRO A 633 -0.01 -14.29 -27.62
N ARG A 634 0.71 -13.65 -28.56
CA ARG A 634 0.75 -12.19 -28.67
C ARG A 634 0.60 -11.70 -30.10
N GLU A 635 -0.11 -10.60 -30.27
CA GLU A 635 -0.30 -9.91 -31.54
C GLU A 635 -0.04 -8.40 -31.37
N ARG A 636 0.30 -7.69 -32.45
CA ARG A 636 0.40 -6.23 -32.43
C ARG A 636 -0.96 -5.66 -32.81
N SER A 637 -1.51 -4.77 -32.00
CA SER A 637 -2.82 -4.14 -32.25
C SER A 637 -2.76 -2.63 -32.00
N PHE A 638 -3.79 -1.91 -32.48
CA PHE A 638 -3.93 -0.49 -32.18
C PHE A 638 -4.14 -0.31 -30.66
N GLY A 639 -3.18 0.32 -29.98
CA GLY A 639 -3.21 0.53 -28.54
C GLY A 639 -2.31 -0.38 -27.70
N GLY A 640 -1.53 -1.30 -28.29
CA GLY A 640 -0.50 -2.02 -27.55
C GLY A 640 -0.05 -3.34 -28.17
N THR A 641 0.39 -4.26 -27.32
CA THR A 641 0.55 -5.67 -27.65
C THR A 641 -0.67 -6.40 -27.09
N GLN A 642 -1.46 -7.04 -27.93
CA GLN A 642 -2.56 -7.91 -27.55
C GLN A 642 -2.00 -9.21 -26.98
N LEU A 643 -2.42 -9.58 -25.77
CA LEU A 643 -2.14 -10.87 -25.13
C LEU A 643 -3.44 -11.65 -25.01
N SER A 644 -3.43 -12.93 -25.40
CA SER A 644 -4.55 -13.85 -25.22
C SER A 644 -4.31 -14.77 -24.01
N ILE A 645 -5.28 -14.84 -23.11
CA ILE A 645 -5.28 -15.73 -21.95
C ILE A 645 -6.41 -16.74 -22.14
N ASP A 646 -6.07 -17.93 -22.66
CA ASP A 646 -7.05 -18.98 -23.01
C ASP A 646 -7.97 -19.35 -21.85
N GLU A 647 -7.40 -19.36 -20.64
CA GLU A 647 -8.07 -19.74 -19.41
C GLU A 647 -7.56 -18.89 -18.24
N PHE A 648 -8.48 -18.16 -17.64
CA PHE A 648 -8.25 -17.27 -16.52
C PHE A 648 -9.04 -17.77 -15.31
N ASP A 649 -8.39 -17.83 -14.14
CA ASP A 649 -9.02 -18.08 -12.83
C ASP A 649 -9.06 -16.77 -12.04
N THR A 650 -8.99 -16.77 -10.71
CA THR A 650 -9.13 -15.55 -9.89
C THR A 650 -8.09 -14.47 -10.15
N THR A 651 -6.85 -14.86 -10.45
CA THR A 651 -5.75 -13.98 -10.87
C THR A 651 -4.88 -14.64 -11.94
N ALA A 652 -4.03 -13.83 -12.59
CA ALA A 652 -2.92 -14.31 -13.40
C ALA A 652 -1.70 -13.39 -13.27
N LEU A 653 -0.55 -13.99 -13.00
CA LEU A 653 0.77 -13.35 -12.96
C LEU A 653 1.43 -13.53 -14.34
N ILE A 654 1.77 -12.42 -15.02
CA ILE A 654 2.32 -12.49 -16.39
C ILE A 654 3.60 -11.68 -16.49
N LEU A 655 4.72 -12.34 -16.75
CA LEU A 655 5.99 -11.70 -17.07
C LEU A 655 6.09 -11.43 -18.57
N CYS A 656 6.20 -10.15 -18.93
CA CYS A 656 6.53 -9.70 -20.27
C CYS A 656 7.99 -9.27 -20.33
N THR A 657 8.85 -9.99 -21.06
CA THR A 657 10.30 -9.73 -21.09
C THR A 657 10.92 -9.92 -22.46
N THR A 658 11.99 -9.16 -22.73
CA THR A 658 12.93 -9.40 -23.85
C THR A 658 14.14 -10.24 -23.43
N ASP A 659 14.42 -10.35 -22.12
CA ASP A 659 15.51 -11.17 -21.58
C ASP A 659 15.04 -12.61 -21.37
N GLN A 660 15.53 -13.53 -22.21
CA GLN A 660 15.26 -14.97 -22.06
C GLN A 660 15.95 -15.55 -20.83
N GLY A 661 17.11 -15.02 -20.42
CA GLY A 661 17.78 -15.44 -19.18
C GLY A 661 16.95 -15.11 -17.93
N LEU A 662 16.10 -14.08 -17.97
CA LEU A 662 15.13 -13.83 -16.90
C LEU A 662 14.04 -14.89 -16.86
N ARG A 663 13.50 -15.28 -18.03
CA ARG A 663 12.54 -16.39 -18.14
C ARG A 663 13.15 -17.70 -17.64
N ASP A 664 14.40 -18.00 -18.00
CA ASP A 664 15.07 -19.24 -17.59
C ASP A 664 15.33 -19.27 -16.07
N ARG A 665 15.69 -18.12 -15.46
CA ARG A 665 15.80 -17.98 -14.00
C ARG A 665 14.45 -18.20 -13.28
N VAL A 666 13.37 -17.63 -13.80
CA VAL A 666 12.01 -17.81 -13.27
C VAL A 666 11.57 -19.27 -13.38
N GLU A 667 11.80 -19.92 -14.52
CA GLU A 667 11.44 -21.32 -14.73
C GLU A 667 12.24 -22.25 -13.82
N ALA A 668 13.52 -21.97 -13.58
CA ALA A 668 14.34 -22.68 -12.60
C ALA A 668 13.90 -22.43 -11.14
N ALA A 669 13.32 -21.27 -10.82
CA ALA A 669 12.74 -21.01 -9.50
C ALA A 669 11.42 -21.79 -9.30
N VAL A 670 10.51 -21.72 -10.28
CA VAL A 670 9.26 -22.49 -10.31
C VAL A 670 9.54 -23.99 -10.19
N ALA A 671 10.50 -24.52 -10.93
CA ALA A 671 10.84 -25.94 -10.91
C ALA A 671 11.24 -26.47 -9.52
N LYS A 672 11.79 -25.63 -8.63
CA LYS A 672 12.14 -26.01 -7.25
C LYS A 672 10.92 -26.14 -6.33
N VAL A 673 9.95 -25.22 -6.43
CA VAL A 673 8.76 -25.19 -5.55
C VAL A 673 7.61 -26.06 -6.07
N ARG A 674 7.56 -26.29 -7.38
CA ARG A 674 6.44 -26.95 -8.09
C ARG A 674 5.94 -28.27 -7.49
N PRO A 675 6.78 -29.25 -7.10
CA PRO A 675 6.28 -30.51 -6.54
C PRO A 675 5.51 -30.32 -5.22
N LEU A 676 6.00 -29.42 -4.35
CA LEU A 676 5.32 -29.03 -3.12
C LEU A 676 4.04 -28.25 -3.43
N ALA A 677 4.13 -27.25 -4.31
CA ALA A 677 3.01 -26.40 -4.67
C ALA A 677 1.82 -27.19 -5.25
N VAL A 678 2.07 -28.19 -6.11
CA VAL A 678 1.03 -29.09 -6.63
C VAL A 678 0.40 -29.93 -5.52
N SER A 679 1.22 -30.51 -4.62
CA SER A 679 0.70 -31.31 -3.50
C SER A 679 -0.21 -30.49 -2.60
N LEU A 680 0.21 -29.27 -2.25
CA LEU A 680 -0.59 -28.33 -1.45
C LEU A 680 -1.84 -27.86 -2.20
N ALA A 681 -1.80 -27.69 -3.52
CA ALA A 681 -2.95 -27.24 -4.30
C ALA A 681 -4.07 -28.29 -4.34
N ILE A 682 -3.70 -29.56 -4.48
CA ILE A 682 -4.67 -30.67 -4.41
C ILE A 682 -5.23 -30.78 -2.98
N GLU A 683 -4.39 -30.68 -1.96
CA GLU A 683 -4.81 -30.67 -0.56
C GLU A 683 -5.79 -29.52 -0.23
N GLN A 684 -5.51 -28.29 -0.70
CA GLN A 684 -6.41 -27.14 -0.53
C GLN A 684 -7.79 -27.40 -1.16
N ALA A 685 -7.82 -28.02 -2.35
CA ALA A 685 -9.06 -28.37 -3.04
C ALA A 685 -9.85 -29.47 -2.31
N GLU A 686 -9.17 -30.48 -1.75
CA GLU A 686 -9.78 -31.54 -0.93
C GLU A 686 -10.41 -30.96 0.36
N PHE A 687 -9.70 -30.10 1.10
CA PHE A 687 -10.24 -29.44 2.28
C PHE A 687 -11.44 -28.52 1.95
N LEU A 688 -11.36 -27.73 0.87
CA LEU A 688 -12.47 -26.87 0.44
C LEU A 688 -13.69 -27.67 -0.03
N LEU A 689 -13.49 -28.80 -0.72
CA LEU A 689 -14.59 -29.69 -1.11
C LEU A 689 -15.30 -30.25 0.12
N ASN A 690 -14.56 -30.70 1.13
CA ASN A 690 -15.14 -31.22 2.37
C ASN A 690 -15.91 -30.14 3.14
N GLN A 691 -15.29 -28.99 3.41
CA GLN A 691 -15.93 -27.85 4.09
C GLN A 691 -17.21 -27.38 3.36
N THR A 692 -17.16 -27.28 2.03
CA THR A 692 -18.34 -26.91 1.23
C THR A 692 -19.43 -27.99 1.32
N THR A 693 -19.06 -29.27 1.26
CA THR A 693 -20.01 -30.39 1.35
C THR A 693 -20.74 -30.40 2.70
N ASP A 694 -20.03 -30.16 3.81
CA ASP A 694 -20.61 -30.17 5.15
C ASP A 694 -21.66 -29.05 5.35
N ILE A 695 -21.37 -27.84 4.87
CA ILE A 695 -22.26 -26.69 5.00
C ILE A 695 -23.46 -26.83 4.04
N VAL A 696 -23.24 -27.28 2.79
CA VAL A 696 -24.33 -27.62 1.86
C VAL A 696 -25.21 -28.72 2.45
N GLY A 697 -24.65 -29.72 3.14
CA GLY A 697 -25.40 -30.76 3.84
C GLY A 697 -26.33 -30.20 4.92
N ARG A 698 -25.85 -29.21 5.69
CA ARG A 698 -26.64 -28.51 6.72
C ARG A 698 -27.76 -27.66 6.13
N LEU A 699 -27.43 -26.78 5.19
CA LEU A 699 -28.42 -25.93 4.51
C LEU A 699 -29.56 -26.77 3.90
N ASN A 700 -29.23 -27.88 3.24
CA ASN A 700 -30.21 -28.81 2.70
C ASN A 700 -31.04 -29.54 3.77
N ALA A 701 -30.41 -29.95 4.90
CA ALA A 701 -31.12 -30.55 6.03
C ALA A 701 -32.09 -29.57 6.70
N ASP A 702 -31.79 -28.27 6.64
CA ASP A 702 -32.64 -27.21 7.17
C ASP A 702 -33.76 -26.76 6.21
N GLY A 703 -33.67 -27.15 4.92
CA GLY A 703 -34.67 -26.91 3.88
C GLY A 703 -34.26 -25.84 2.85
N HIS A 704 -33.05 -25.29 2.97
CA HIS A 704 -32.49 -24.31 2.05
C HIS A 704 -31.76 -25.04 0.91
N GLN A 705 -32.41 -25.12 -0.25
CA GLN A 705 -31.88 -25.72 -1.48
C GLN A 705 -31.52 -24.64 -2.50
N LEU A 706 -30.45 -24.83 -3.26
CA LEU A 706 -30.01 -23.86 -4.28
C LEU A 706 -31.03 -23.74 -5.42
N ILE A 707 -31.62 -24.87 -5.81
CA ILE A 707 -32.59 -24.93 -6.92
C ILE A 707 -34.02 -24.87 -6.37
N THR A 708 -34.50 -23.65 -6.15
CA THR A 708 -35.87 -23.42 -5.67
C THR A 708 -36.93 -23.62 -6.78
N PRO A 709 -38.19 -23.96 -6.44
CA PRO A 709 -39.28 -24.04 -7.41
C PRO A 709 -39.51 -22.72 -8.18
N ASP A 710 -39.33 -21.59 -7.51
CA ASP A 710 -39.39 -20.24 -8.09
C ASP A 710 -38.27 -20.00 -9.12
N LEU A 711 -37.04 -20.45 -8.86
CA LEU A 711 -35.96 -20.40 -9.85
C LEU A 711 -36.29 -21.24 -11.10
N ILE A 712 -36.86 -22.43 -10.92
CA ILE A 712 -37.30 -23.28 -12.05
C ILE A 712 -38.40 -22.57 -12.86
N GLN A 713 -39.36 -21.95 -12.18
CA GLN A 713 -40.45 -21.21 -12.82
C GLN A 713 -39.93 -19.99 -13.60
N LYS A 714 -39.09 -19.15 -13.00
CA LYS A 714 -38.42 -18.01 -13.65
C LYS A 714 -37.55 -18.42 -14.85
N ARG A 715 -36.95 -19.62 -14.83
CA ARG A 715 -36.21 -20.15 -15.99
C ARG A 715 -37.14 -20.57 -17.12
N LYS A 716 -38.27 -21.23 -16.84
CA LYS A 716 -39.30 -21.55 -17.83
C LYS A 716 -39.87 -20.29 -18.48
N GLU A 717 -40.16 -19.26 -17.70
CA GLU A 717 -40.65 -17.96 -18.19
C GLU A 717 -39.65 -17.25 -19.10
N ARG A 718 -38.34 -17.47 -18.90
CA ARG A 718 -37.25 -17.00 -19.78
C ARG A 718 -36.97 -17.93 -20.96
N GLY A 719 -37.79 -18.96 -21.20
CA GLY A 719 -37.61 -19.95 -22.28
C GLY A 719 -36.46 -20.93 -22.05
N ILE A 720 -35.86 -20.96 -20.85
CA ILE A 720 -34.73 -21.84 -20.52
C ILE A 720 -35.27 -23.18 -20.01
N THR A 721 -35.33 -24.17 -20.91
CA THR A 721 -35.85 -25.52 -20.64
C THR A 721 -34.80 -26.49 -20.08
N THR A 722 -33.52 -26.13 -20.10
CA THR A 722 -32.44 -26.97 -19.58
C THR A 722 -32.47 -27.06 -18.06
N ARG A 723 -32.34 -28.30 -17.53
CA ARG A 723 -32.17 -28.57 -16.09
C ARG A 723 -31.04 -27.67 -15.55
N PRO A 724 -31.28 -26.91 -14.45
CA PRO A 724 -30.21 -26.19 -13.78
C PRO A 724 -29.15 -27.17 -13.27
N THR A 725 -27.87 -26.81 -13.38
CA THR A 725 -26.80 -27.51 -12.68
C THR A 725 -27.05 -27.39 -11.18
N ASP A 726 -27.13 -28.52 -10.48
CA ASP A 726 -27.44 -28.55 -9.05
C ASP A 726 -26.19 -28.74 -8.17
N GLU A 727 -26.40 -28.83 -6.86
CA GLU A 727 -25.34 -29.00 -5.86
C GLU A 727 -24.56 -30.30 -6.09
N ARG A 728 -25.23 -31.38 -6.49
CA ARG A 728 -24.61 -32.69 -6.72
C ARG A 728 -23.73 -32.64 -7.96
N ASP A 729 -24.23 -32.02 -9.03
CA ASP A 729 -23.48 -31.83 -10.27
C ASP A 729 -22.18 -31.01 -10.02
N LEU A 730 -22.25 -29.93 -9.23
CA LEU A 730 -21.10 -29.07 -8.91
C LEU A 730 -20.08 -29.78 -8.00
N LEU A 731 -20.52 -30.46 -6.95
CA LEU A 731 -19.64 -31.22 -6.05
C LEU A 731 -18.99 -32.42 -6.75
N ALA A 732 -19.74 -33.15 -7.59
CA ALA A 732 -19.19 -34.25 -8.39
C ALA A 732 -18.14 -33.75 -9.39
N LYS A 733 -18.38 -32.59 -10.02
CA LYS A 733 -17.42 -31.96 -10.93
C LYS A 733 -16.12 -31.55 -10.21
N SER A 734 -16.19 -30.94 -9.03
CA SER A 734 -14.99 -30.61 -8.25
C SER A 734 -14.20 -31.87 -7.86
N ARG A 735 -14.89 -32.93 -7.39
CA ARG A 735 -14.27 -34.23 -7.07
C ARG A 735 -13.55 -34.89 -8.25
N ALA A 736 -14.14 -34.83 -9.45
CA ALA A 736 -13.52 -35.37 -10.67
C ALA A 736 -12.25 -34.61 -11.08
N LEU A 737 -12.22 -33.28 -10.90
CA LEU A 737 -11.05 -32.44 -11.18
C LEU A 737 -9.92 -32.71 -10.17
N ILE A 738 -10.24 -32.89 -8.89
CA ILE A 738 -9.27 -33.32 -7.85
C ILE A 738 -8.66 -34.68 -8.19
N GLN A 739 -9.49 -35.66 -8.58
CA GLN A 739 -9.02 -36.98 -9.00
C GLN A 739 -8.08 -36.88 -10.22
N SER A 740 -8.44 -36.07 -11.22
CA SER A 740 -7.58 -35.83 -12.39
C SER A 740 -6.24 -35.18 -12.01
N ALA A 741 -6.25 -34.28 -11.03
CA ALA A 741 -5.04 -33.64 -10.50
C ALA A 741 -4.12 -34.64 -9.77
N ARG A 742 -4.68 -35.55 -8.96
CA ARG A 742 -3.93 -36.67 -8.33
C ARG A 742 -3.27 -37.56 -9.38
N GLU A 743 -4.03 -38.00 -10.38
CA GLU A 743 -3.50 -38.84 -11.46
C GLU A 743 -2.42 -38.13 -12.30
N ALA A 744 -2.53 -36.81 -12.49
CA ALA A 744 -1.50 -36.01 -13.14
C ALA A 744 -0.24 -35.86 -12.27
N GLN A 745 -0.39 -35.70 -10.95
CA GLN A 745 0.71 -35.68 -9.97
C GLN A 745 1.49 -37.01 -9.99
N GLU A 746 0.79 -38.15 -10.02
CA GLU A 746 1.39 -39.49 -10.12
C GLU A 746 2.19 -39.68 -11.43
N ARG A 747 1.72 -39.10 -12.53
CA ARG A 747 2.44 -39.08 -13.82
C ARG A 747 3.58 -38.04 -13.89
N LEU A 748 3.82 -37.28 -12.83
CA LEU A 748 4.74 -36.14 -12.77
C LEU A 748 4.41 -35.00 -13.77
N ASP A 749 3.17 -34.96 -14.28
CA ASP A 749 2.64 -33.83 -15.06
C ASP A 749 2.14 -32.74 -14.11
N PHE A 750 3.11 -32.08 -13.47
CA PHE A 750 2.86 -31.06 -12.47
C PHE A 750 2.09 -29.84 -13.01
N ALA A 751 2.21 -29.53 -14.30
CA ALA A 751 1.52 -28.40 -14.90
C ALA A 751 0.02 -28.69 -15.03
N LEU A 752 -0.35 -29.86 -15.55
CA LEU A 752 -1.75 -30.29 -15.59
C LEU A 752 -2.31 -30.50 -14.18
N ALA A 753 -1.53 -31.09 -13.26
CA ALA A 753 -1.95 -31.31 -11.88
C ALA A 753 -2.28 -30.00 -11.14
N TRP A 754 -1.44 -28.96 -11.33
CA TRP A 754 -1.73 -27.62 -10.82
C TRP A 754 -3.02 -27.06 -11.41
N ASP A 755 -3.13 -27.04 -12.74
CA ASP A 755 -4.29 -26.50 -13.44
C ASP A 755 -5.59 -27.19 -13.02
N GLU A 756 -5.63 -28.52 -12.93
CA GLU A 756 -6.81 -29.27 -12.50
C GLU A 756 -7.17 -29.02 -11.02
N ALA A 757 -6.17 -28.93 -10.12
CA ALA A 757 -6.40 -28.58 -8.73
C ALA A 757 -6.99 -27.16 -8.58
N ARG A 758 -6.50 -26.17 -9.35
CA ARG A 758 -7.08 -24.82 -9.37
C ARG A 758 -8.47 -24.81 -10.04
N ARG A 759 -8.68 -25.56 -11.13
CA ARG A 759 -9.99 -25.73 -11.80
C ARG A 759 -11.04 -26.31 -10.84
N ALA A 760 -10.65 -27.22 -9.95
CA ALA A 760 -11.54 -27.86 -8.97
C ALA A 760 -12.23 -26.90 -7.99
N LEU A 761 -11.68 -25.70 -7.80
CA LEU A 761 -12.27 -24.67 -6.94
C LEU A 761 -13.45 -23.95 -7.60
N ARG A 762 -13.48 -23.86 -8.93
CA ARG A 762 -14.51 -23.08 -9.65
C ARG A 762 -15.94 -23.59 -9.43
N PRO A 763 -16.24 -24.90 -9.45
CA PRO A 763 -17.57 -25.39 -9.11
C PRO A 763 -17.96 -25.07 -7.66
N LEU A 764 -17.00 -25.08 -6.74
CA LEU A 764 -17.22 -24.76 -5.32
C LEU A 764 -17.56 -23.27 -5.16
N ARG A 765 -16.85 -22.36 -5.83
CA ARG A 765 -17.19 -20.93 -5.83
C ARG A 765 -18.57 -20.65 -6.40
N THR A 766 -18.92 -21.27 -7.53
CA THR A 766 -20.28 -21.16 -8.10
C THR A 766 -21.36 -21.64 -7.12
N LEU A 767 -21.10 -22.74 -6.40
CA LEU A 767 -22.00 -23.30 -5.40
C LEU A 767 -22.16 -22.38 -4.17
N ARG A 768 -21.04 -21.95 -3.57
CA ARG A 768 -21.00 -21.08 -2.39
C ARG A 768 -21.66 -19.72 -2.66
N ASN A 769 -21.27 -19.04 -3.74
CA ASN A 769 -21.84 -17.76 -4.15
C ASN A 769 -23.33 -17.87 -4.52
N GLY A 770 -23.77 -18.99 -5.09
CA GLY A 770 -25.17 -19.26 -5.38
C GLY A 770 -26.03 -19.30 -4.11
N TYR A 771 -25.59 -20.07 -3.10
CA TYR A 771 -26.26 -20.13 -1.80
C TYR A 771 -26.25 -18.77 -1.08
N TRP A 772 -25.12 -18.07 -1.10
CA TRP A 772 -25.00 -16.74 -0.50
C TRP A 772 -25.94 -15.73 -1.18
N THR A 773 -26.03 -15.73 -2.51
CA THR A 773 -26.92 -14.82 -3.26
C THR A 773 -28.40 -15.10 -2.94
N LEU A 774 -28.80 -16.37 -2.81
CA LEU A 774 -30.14 -16.75 -2.38
C LEU A 774 -30.44 -16.23 -0.96
N ALA A 775 -29.52 -16.46 -0.03
CA ALA A 775 -29.61 -15.97 1.34
C ALA A 775 -29.76 -14.44 1.45
N GLN A 776 -28.98 -13.67 0.68
CA GLN A 776 -29.11 -12.20 0.66
C GLN A 776 -30.50 -11.75 0.19
N ALA A 777 -31.07 -12.41 -0.81
CA ALA A 777 -32.41 -12.09 -1.32
C ALA A 777 -33.49 -12.39 -0.25
N GLU A 778 -33.43 -13.57 0.38
CA GLU A 778 -34.36 -13.97 1.44
C GLU A 778 -34.27 -13.08 2.68
N LEU A 779 -33.06 -12.66 3.07
CA LEU A 779 -32.84 -11.72 4.16
C LEU A 779 -33.40 -10.33 3.82
N ALA A 780 -33.16 -9.84 2.60
CA ALA A 780 -33.69 -8.55 2.16
C ALA A 780 -35.24 -8.52 2.16
N ASP A 781 -35.90 -9.63 1.83
CA ASP A 781 -37.36 -9.74 1.88
C ASP A 781 -37.89 -9.86 3.32
N ALA A 782 -37.21 -10.61 4.20
CA ALA A 782 -37.53 -10.65 5.64
C ALA A 782 -37.46 -9.25 6.28
N ILE A 783 -36.43 -8.46 5.96
CA ILE A 783 -36.29 -7.08 6.44
C ILE A 783 -37.46 -6.22 5.95
N LYS A 784 -37.79 -6.24 4.64
CA LYS A 784 -38.90 -5.44 4.08
C LYS A 784 -40.24 -5.74 4.77
N GLY A 785 -40.48 -6.98 5.17
CA GLY A 785 -41.71 -7.42 5.81
C GLY A 785 -41.97 -6.82 7.20
N ASN A 786 -40.91 -6.52 7.97
CA ASN A 786 -41.01 -6.20 9.40
C ASN A 786 -40.52 -4.78 9.77
N LEU A 787 -40.31 -3.88 8.79
CA LEU A 787 -39.80 -2.52 9.07
C LEU A 787 -40.89 -1.55 9.57
N PRO A 788 -40.58 -0.68 10.55
CA PRO A 788 -41.49 0.36 11.00
C PRO A 788 -41.66 1.41 9.89
N ARG A 789 -42.93 1.77 9.62
CA ARG A 789 -43.26 2.88 8.71
C ARG A 789 -43.35 4.18 9.52
N PRO A 790 -42.74 5.29 9.05
CA PRO A 790 -43.01 6.62 9.60
C PRO A 790 -44.49 6.95 9.51
N LYS A 791 -45.02 7.66 10.51
CA LYS A 791 -46.44 8.07 10.55
C LYS A 791 -46.84 8.95 9.36
N ASP A 792 -45.91 9.75 8.85
CA ASP A 792 -46.10 10.70 7.75
C ASP A 792 -45.48 10.22 6.42
N ALA A 793 -45.21 8.91 6.29
CA ALA A 793 -44.73 8.35 5.03
C ALA A 793 -45.83 8.45 3.96
N ASP A 794 -45.48 8.97 2.79
CA ASP A 794 -46.35 8.93 1.62
C ASP A 794 -46.66 7.46 1.26
N THR A 795 -47.70 7.21 0.46
CA THR A 795 -48.10 5.82 0.09
C THR A 795 -47.03 5.04 -0.69
N ALA A 796 -45.98 5.71 -1.17
CA ALA A 796 -44.82 5.08 -1.80
C ALA A 796 -43.88 4.43 -0.77
N PRO A 797 -43.39 3.19 -1.00
CA PRO A 797 -42.47 2.54 -0.09
C PRO A 797 -41.11 3.26 -0.06
N ILE A 798 -40.61 3.52 1.15
CA ILE A 798 -39.27 4.08 1.36
C ILE A 798 -38.22 3.04 0.93
N PRO A 799 -37.27 3.38 0.03
CA PRO A 799 -36.20 2.47 -0.38
C PRO A 799 -35.37 1.97 0.80
N LEU A 800 -35.07 0.67 0.79
CA LEU A 800 -34.21 0.02 1.79
C LEU A 800 -32.76 -0.01 1.28
N LEU A 801 -31.83 0.49 2.10
CA LEU A 801 -30.40 0.35 1.93
C LEU A 801 -29.86 -0.63 2.98
N THR A 802 -29.42 -1.79 2.52
CA THR A 802 -28.72 -2.78 3.34
C THR A 802 -27.51 -3.30 2.58
N LYS A 803 -26.42 -3.59 3.30
CA LYS A 803 -25.22 -4.28 2.81
C LYS A 803 -25.05 -5.57 3.63
N PRO A 804 -24.33 -6.59 3.14
CA PRO A 804 -24.14 -7.83 3.91
C PRO A 804 -23.57 -7.61 5.32
N VAL A 805 -22.65 -6.66 5.53
CA VAL A 805 -22.16 -6.24 6.87
C VAL A 805 -23.24 -5.73 7.84
N CYS A 806 -24.40 -5.33 7.33
CA CYS A 806 -25.52 -4.90 8.14
C CYS A 806 -26.20 -6.07 8.87
N CYS A 807 -25.83 -7.32 8.59
CA CYS A 807 -26.20 -8.50 9.36
C CYS A 807 -24.95 -9.40 9.46
N ALA A 808 -24.29 -9.47 10.62
CA ALA A 808 -22.97 -10.09 10.73
C ALA A 808 -22.85 -11.53 10.17
N PRO A 809 -23.80 -12.47 10.39
CA PRO A 809 -23.70 -13.80 9.77
C PRO A 809 -24.00 -13.82 8.26
N ALA A 810 -24.43 -12.73 7.64
CA ALA A 810 -24.66 -12.63 6.20
C ALA A 810 -23.37 -12.34 5.38
N ILE A 811 -22.21 -12.20 6.02
CA ILE A 811 -20.97 -11.77 5.34
C ILE A 811 -20.31 -12.82 4.43
N GLY A 812 -20.67 -14.11 4.52
CA GLY A 812 -20.07 -15.16 3.70
C GLY A 812 -20.84 -16.48 3.75
N PHE A 813 -20.42 -17.45 2.93
CA PHE A 813 -21.07 -18.76 2.86
C PHE A 813 -20.97 -19.56 4.17
N ASP A 814 -19.82 -19.48 4.86
CA ASP A 814 -19.54 -20.32 6.02
C ASP A 814 -20.37 -19.95 7.28
N THR A 815 -21.09 -18.83 7.24
CA THR A 815 -21.98 -18.32 8.29
C THR A 815 -23.47 -18.37 7.92
N LEU A 816 -23.83 -18.88 6.73
CA LEU A 816 -25.23 -18.89 6.27
C LEU A 816 -26.21 -19.67 7.17
N PRO A 817 -25.87 -20.82 7.78
CA PRO A 817 -26.81 -21.51 8.67
C PRO A 817 -27.19 -20.65 9.89
N GLU A 818 -26.26 -19.86 10.42
CA GLU A 818 -26.53 -18.88 11.49
C GLU A 818 -27.34 -17.67 10.98
N MET A 819 -27.07 -17.22 9.74
CA MET A 819 -27.86 -16.16 9.11
C MET A 819 -29.34 -16.54 8.96
N TYR A 820 -29.65 -17.81 8.69
CA TYR A 820 -31.04 -18.27 8.60
C TYR A 820 -31.75 -18.26 9.96
N ILE A 821 -31.05 -18.51 11.07
CA ILE A 821 -31.58 -18.31 12.42
C ILE A 821 -31.92 -16.83 12.64
N TRP A 822 -31.01 -15.92 12.28
CA TRP A 822 -31.24 -14.48 12.40
C TRP A 822 -32.36 -13.99 11.49
N LYS A 823 -32.50 -14.54 10.27
CA LYS A 823 -33.59 -14.25 9.34
C LYS A 823 -34.96 -14.54 9.98
N ASP A 824 -35.11 -15.65 10.70
CA ASP A 824 -36.36 -16.01 11.37
C ASP A 824 -36.71 -15.03 12.53
N TRP A 825 -35.71 -14.60 13.30
CA TRP A 825 -35.89 -13.51 14.29
C TRP A 825 -36.27 -12.19 13.61
N ILE A 826 -35.59 -11.83 12.52
CA ILE A 826 -35.83 -10.59 11.74
C ILE A 826 -37.22 -10.59 11.11
N ALA A 827 -37.70 -11.74 10.62
CA ALA A 827 -39.03 -11.91 10.05
C ALA A 827 -40.17 -11.79 11.08
N GLY A 828 -39.85 -11.84 12.38
CA GLY A 828 -40.84 -11.74 13.45
C GLY A 828 -41.66 -13.02 13.65
N GLN A 829 -41.01 -14.19 13.57
CA GLN A 829 -41.63 -15.46 13.95
C GLN A 829 -42.25 -15.38 15.36
N PRO A 830 -43.34 -16.12 15.65
CA PRO A 830 -44.05 -16.02 16.94
C PRO A 830 -43.12 -16.16 18.14
N GLY A 831 -43.11 -15.13 19.01
CA GLY A 831 -42.21 -15.01 20.15
C GLY A 831 -41.27 -13.82 20.07
N TYR A 832 -40.82 -13.45 18.85
CA TYR A 832 -39.81 -12.42 18.62
C TYR A 832 -40.42 -11.16 17.99
N ARG A 833 -40.41 -10.03 18.72
CA ARG A 833 -40.83 -8.73 18.20
C ARG A 833 -39.86 -7.64 18.61
N PHE A 834 -39.64 -6.68 17.72
CA PHE A 834 -38.88 -5.48 18.05
C PHE A 834 -39.76 -4.51 18.85
N GLY A 835 -39.27 -4.10 20.01
CA GLY A 835 -39.91 -3.17 20.93
C GLY A 835 -39.90 -1.71 20.44
N PRO A 836 -40.26 -0.75 21.32
CA PRO A 836 -40.22 0.67 20.99
C PRO A 836 -38.78 1.18 20.78
N ASN A 837 -38.64 2.29 20.05
CA ASN A 837 -37.36 2.98 19.91
C ASN A 837 -36.80 3.41 21.28
N ARG A 838 -35.57 3.00 21.57
CA ARG A 838 -34.84 3.30 22.79
C ARG A 838 -33.93 4.54 22.71
N VAL A 839 -33.75 5.15 21.53
CA VAL A 839 -32.97 6.40 21.38
C VAL A 839 -33.84 7.64 21.57
N PRO A 840 -33.58 8.49 22.58
CA PRO A 840 -34.26 9.77 22.76
C PRO A 840 -33.78 10.81 21.73
N SER A 841 -34.69 11.72 21.35
CA SER A 841 -34.52 12.73 20.28
C SER A 841 -34.04 12.21 18.91
N GLY A 842 -34.24 10.92 18.61
CA GLY A 842 -33.88 10.30 17.32
C GLY A 842 -34.60 10.86 16.07
N SER A 843 -35.64 11.69 16.23
CA SER A 843 -36.28 12.42 15.12
C SER A 843 -35.64 13.78 14.82
N PHE A 844 -34.70 14.27 15.64
CA PHE A 844 -33.99 15.53 15.45
C PHE A 844 -34.86 16.82 15.42
N ASP A 845 -36.11 16.74 15.90
CA ASP A 845 -37.06 17.85 15.90
C ASP A 845 -36.66 19.01 16.84
N ASP A 846 -36.03 18.72 17.98
CA ASP A 846 -35.67 19.71 19.00
C ASP A 846 -34.16 19.68 19.35
N PRO A 847 -33.37 20.66 18.85
CA PRO A 847 -31.95 20.79 19.17
C PRO A 847 -31.62 20.92 20.66
N LYS A 848 -32.52 21.47 21.48
CA LYS A 848 -32.25 21.65 22.92
C LYS A 848 -32.33 20.30 23.62
N ARG A 849 -33.39 19.54 23.34
CA ARG A 849 -33.54 18.16 23.83
C ARG A 849 -32.42 17.25 23.38
N MET A 850 -31.93 17.39 22.14
CA MET A 850 -30.74 16.62 21.71
C MET A 850 -29.53 16.83 22.65
N ALA A 851 -29.26 18.07 23.09
CA ALA A 851 -28.17 18.34 24.02
C ALA A 851 -28.46 17.81 25.43
N GLU A 852 -29.70 17.95 25.91
CA GLU A 852 -30.16 17.45 27.22
C GLU A 852 -30.14 15.91 27.29
N ASP A 853 -30.55 15.24 26.22
CA ASP A 853 -30.58 13.78 26.08
C ASP A 853 -29.18 13.14 25.93
N GLY A 854 -28.12 13.96 25.76
CA GLY A 854 -26.73 13.50 25.73
C GLY A 854 -26.17 13.16 24.34
N TRP A 855 -26.69 13.77 23.26
CA TRP A 855 -26.07 13.67 21.94
C TRP A 855 -24.71 14.38 21.91
N VAL A 856 -23.67 13.71 21.40
CA VAL A 856 -22.29 14.23 21.41
C VAL A 856 -21.83 14.56 20.01
N ASN A 857 -21.37 15.80 19.79
CA ASN A 857 -20.65 16.17 18.57
C ASN A 857 -19.29 15.44 18.53
N MET A 858 -19.02 14.75 17.43
CA MET A 858 -17.82 13.97 17.17
C MET A 858 -16.99 14.52 15.98
N ASP A 859 -17.24 15.74 15.51
CA ASP A 859 -16.55 16.35 14.36
C ASP A 859 -15.02 16.21 14.46
N TYR A 860 -14.38 15.89 13.33
CA TYR A 860 -12.92 15.78 13.23
C TYR A 860 -12.32 17.12 12.81
N GLN A 861 -11.39 17.65 13.60
CA GLN A 861 -10.74 18.92 13.29
C GLN A 861 -9.61 18.72 12.27
N LEU A 862 -9.80 19.24 11.06
CA LEU A 862 -8.81 19.25 9.98
C LEU A 862 -8.55 20.69 9.52
N GLU A 863 -7.29 21.04 9.32
CA GLU A 863 -6.89 22.36 8.82
C GLU A 863 -7.54 22.63 7.45
N GLY A 864 -8.01 23.88 7.25
CA GLY A 864 -8.64 24.30 6.00
C GLY A 864 -10.08 23.83 5.78
N LEU A 865 -10.68 23.05 6.69
CA LEU A 865 -12.08 22.58 6.61
C LEU A 865 -12.95 23.08 7.77
N VAL A 866 -14.26 23.15 7.53
CA VAL A 866 -15.27 23.43 8.55
C VAL A 866 -16.39 22.38 8.46
N ALA A 867 -16.53 21.57 9.51
CA ALA A 867 -17.73 20.78 9.75
C ALA A 867 -18.84 21.67 10.32
N LYS A 868 -20.07 21.49 9.85
CA LYS A 868 -21.26 22.18 10.37
C LYS A 868 -22.38 21.15 10.57
N MET A 869 -22.91 21.11 11.79
CA MET A 869 -24.08 20.31 12.14
C MET A 869 -25.20 21.22 12.64
N ALA A 870 -26.40 21.07 12.09
CA ALA A 870 -27.59 21.81 12.52
C ALA A 870 -28.85 21.00 12.19
N THR A 871 -29.92 21.12 12.98
CA THR A 871 -31.22 20.61 12.53
C THR A 871 -31.92 21.68 11.68
N VAL A 872 -32.53 21.26 10.57
CA VAL A 872 -33.18 22.15 9.59
C VAL A 872 -34.63 21.71 9.36
N PRO A 873 -35.57 22.62 9.04
CA PRO A 873 -36.93 22.23 8.68
C PRO A 873 -36.96 21.22 7.52
N ARG A 874 -37.94 20.33 7.52
CA ARG A 874 -38.13 19.37 6.42
C ARG A 874 -38.48 20.07 5.10
N GLU A 875 -37.98 19.52 4.00
CA GLU A 875 -38.32 19.96 2.64
C GLU A 875 -39.83 19.81 2.36
N GLY A 876 -40.35 20.65 1.47
CA GLY A 876 -41.76 20.58 1.04
C GLY A 876 -42.78 21.04 2.10
N GLY A 877 -42.35 21.67 3.19
CA GLY A 877 -43.23 22.18 4.24
C GLY A 877 -43.85 21.10 5.13
N LYS A 878 -43.33 19.86 5.09
CA LYS A 878 -43.72 18.81 6.03
C LYS A 878 -43.34 19.22 7.46
N PRO A 879 -44.14 18.87 8.49
CA PRO A 879 -43.80 19.19 9.88
C PRO A 879 -42.54 18.41 10.33
N GLY A 880 -41.86 18.99 11.32
CA GLY A 880 -40.64 18.44 11.91
C GLY A 880 -39.34 19.00 11.31
N ARG A 881 -38.22 18.55 11.87
CA ARG A 881 -36.86 18.91 11.43
C ARG A 881 -36.05 17.66 11.13
N VAL A 882 -34.92 17.84 10.45
CA VAL A 882 -33.95 16.77 10.15
C VAL A 882 -32.54 17.22 10.50
N LEU A 883 -31.67 16.28 10.84
CA LEU A 883 -30.27 16.58 11.08
C LEU A 883 -29.56 16.81 9.76
N ARG A 884 -28.96 18.00 9.57
CA ARG A 884 -28.10 18.32 8.43
C ARG A 884 -26.64 18.37 8.88
N MET A 885 -25.80 17.62 8.17
CA MET A 885 -24.34 17.71 8.25
C MET A 885 -23.81 18.33 6.95
N ALA A 886 -22.86 19.25 7.06
CA ALA A 886 -22.16 19.84 5.93
C ALA A 886 -20.66 19.90 6.21
N VAL A 887 -19.85 19.65 5.18
CA VAL A 887 -18.38 19.75 5.22
C VAL A 887 -17.94 20.64 4.06
N ASP A 888 -17.49 21.84 4.40
CA ASP A 888 -17.06 22.88 3.47
C ASP A 888 -15.56 23.19 3.65
N PRO A 889 -14.85 23.66 2.62
CA PRO A 889 -13.57 24.33 2.81
C PRO A 889 -13.76 25.66 3.55
N LEU A 890 -12.78 26.06 4.37
CA LEU A 890 -12.80 27.31 5.14
C LEU A 890 -12.83 28.55 4.22
N GLN A 891 -12.08 28.51 3.13
CA GLN A 891 -12.14 29.47 2.01
C GLN A 891 -12.42 28.68 0.73
N LYS A 892 -13.30 29.18 -0.15
CA LYS A 892 -13.70 28.44 -1.37
C LYS A 892 -12.54 28.33 -2.37
N GLU A 893 -11.65 29.30 -2.32
CA GLU A 893 -10.43 29.49 -3.12
C GLU A 893 -9.31 28.51 -2.72
N ASP A 894 -9.45 27.81 -1.59
CA ASP A 894 -8.51 26.82 -1.08
C ASP A 894 -8.91 25.37 -1.38
N LEU A 895 -10.01 25.13 -2.12
CA LEU A 895 -10.47 23.78 -2.46
C LEU A 895 -9.38 22.94 -3.16
N ASP A 896 -8.59 23.55 -4.05
CA ASP A 896 -7.46 22.90 -4.75
C ASP A 896 -6.20 22.70 -3.88
N LYS A 897 -6.16 23.33 -2.69
CA LYS A 897 -5.05 23.26 -1.73
C LYS A 897 -5.34 22.29 -0.57
N ASN A 898 -6.61 22.15 -0.22
CA ASN A 898 -7.10 21.26 0.83
C ASN A 898 -6.86 19.78 0.51
N VAL A 899 -7.06 18.91 1.51
CA VAL A 899 -6.89 17.46 1.33
C VAL A 899 -7.91 16.97 0.28
N PRO A 900 -7.46 16.39 -0.86
CA PRO A 900 -8.35 16.06 -1.97
C PRO A 900 -9.25 14.84 -1.71
N PHE A 901 -9.04 14.13 -0.60
CA PHE A 901 -9.76 12.92 -0.24
C PHE A 901 -10.05 12.89 1.26
N LEU A 902 -11.30 12.62 1.63
CA LEU A 902 -11.80 12.56 3.00
C LEU A 902 -12.57 11.25 3.16
N ASP A 903 -11.98 10.27 3.83
CA ASP A 903 -12.51 8.90 3.85
C ASP A 903 -12.82 8.37 5.26
N PHE A 904 -12.60 9.21 6.27
CA PHE A 904 -13.12 9.13 7.63
C PHE A 904 -14.14 10.27 7.85
N PRO A 905 -15.09 10.16 8.80
CA PRO A 905 -16.15 11.14 8.96
C PRO A 905 -15.61 12.45 9.54
N ILE A 906 -15.75 13.55 8.79
CA ILE A 906 -15.33 14.90 9.19
C ILE A 906 -16.42 15.57 10.01
N ALA A 907 -17.67 15.53 9.52
CA ALA A 907 -18.83 15.84 10.34
C ALA A 907 -19.39 14.56 10.95
N ALA A 908 -19.63 14.52 12.26
CA ALA A 908 -20.14 13.34 12.94
C ALA A 908 -20.90 13.64 14.24
N VAL A 909 -21.94 12.85 14.52
CA VAL A 909 -22.63 12.87 15.82
C VAL A 909 -22.78 11.46 16.37
N ARG A 910 -22.66 11.32 17.69
CA ARG A 910 -22.92 10.08 18.42
C ARG A 910 -24.21 10.20 19.23
N SER A 911 -25.06 9.19 19.15
CA SER A 911 -26.28 9.07 19.96
C SER A 911 -25.95 8.95 21.45
N PRO A 912 -26.96 9.19 22.32
CA PRO A 912 -26.94 8.71 23.69
C PRO A 912 -26.72 7.19 23.75
N ALA A 913 -26.27 6.71 24.91
CA ALA A 913 -26.09 5.28 25.15
C ALA A 913 -27.45 4.60 25.37
N VAL A 914 -27.62 3.44 24.74
CA VAL A 914 -28.73 2.51 24.98
C VAL A 914 -28.14 1.30 25.71
N GLU A 915 -28.67 0.97 26.88
CA GLU A 915 -28.30 -0.27 27.58
C GLU A 915 -28.82 -1.48 26.79
N VAL A 916 -28.01 -2.53 26.66
CA VAL A 916 -28.35 -3.77 25.95
C VAL A 916 -27.88 -4.99 26.73
N ASP A 917 -28.75 -5.98 26.84
CA ASP A 917 -28.45 -7.27 27.48
C ASP A 917 -27.64 -8.18 26.56
N ALA A 918 -26.81 -9.05 27.15
CA ALA A 918 -26.05 -10.05 26.40
C ALA A 918 -26.97 -10.93 25.53
N ARG A 919 -26.48 -11.31 24.34
CA ARG A 919 -27.19 -12.09 23.31
C ARG A 919 -28.46 -11.46 22.71
N ASN A 920 -28.93 -10.29 23.17
CA ASN A 920 -30.11 -9.64 22.60
C ASN A 920 -29.86 -9.19 21.15
N LEU A 921 -30.85 -9.39 20.28
CA LEU A 921 -30.82 -8.93 18.88
C LEU A 921 -31.36 -7.51 18.79
N ILE A 922 -30.58 -6.65 18.15
CA ILE A 922 -30.79 -5.20 18.08
C ILE A 922 -31.01 -4.81 16.62
N ARG A 923 -32.07 -4.05 16.36
CA ARG A 923 -32.32 -3.39 15.08
C ARG A 923 -32.03 -1.89 15.19
N ILE A 924 -31.04 -1.44 14.44
CA ILE A 924 -30.71 -0.03 14.25
C ILE A 924 -31.26 0.38 12.89
N SER A 925 -32.03 1.47 12.80
CA SER A 925 -32.44 2.01 11.50
C SER A 925 -32.45 3.53 11.49
N VAL A 926 -32.16 4.12 10.33
CA VAL A 926 -32.09 5.58 10.17
C VAL A 926 -32.45 5.95 8.73
N LEU A 927 -33.19 7.04 8.54
CA LEU A 927 -33.41 7.63 7.23
C LEU A 927 -32.20 8.48 6.84
N VAL A 928 -31.76 8.32 5.59
CA VAL A 928 -30.62 9.03 5.02
C VAL A 928 -31.03 9.64 3.69
N LYS A 929 -30.59 10.87 3.42
CA LYS A 929 -30.61 11.50 2.10
C LYS A 929 -29.26 12.19 1.84
N ARG A 930 -28.72 11.99 0.64
CA ARG A 930 -27.49 12.63 0.15
C ARG A 930 -27.56 12.81 -1.38
N PRO A 931 -27.91 13.99 -1.89
CA PRO A 931 -28.25 14.17 -3.30
C PRO A 931 -27.06 14.05 -4.27
N ILE A 932 -25.83 14.25 -3.78
CA ILE A 932 -24.60 14.28 -4.61
C ILE A 932 -23.70 13.11 -4.21
N ALA A 933 -23.14 12.42 -5.20
CA ALA A 933 -22.18 11.34 -5.00
C ALA A 933 -20.87 11.87 -4.38
N SER A 934 -20.15 11.02 -3.68
CA SER A 934 -18.77 11.32 -3.29
C SER A 934 -17.85 11.27 -4.50
N LEU A 935 -16.74 12.01 -4.45
CA LEU A 935 -15.63 11.73 -5.34
C LEU A 935 -15.03 10.35 -5.00
N PRO A 936 -14.53 9.59 -6.00
CA PRO A 936 -13.79 8.35 -5.78
C PRO A 936 -12.71 8.48 -4.70
N GLY A 937 -12.57 7.46 -3.86
CA GLY A 937 -11.71 7.47 -2.66
C GLY A 937 -12.28 8.15 -1.39
N MET A 938 -13.40 8.89 -1.45
CA MET A 938 -14.06 9.43 -0.24
C MET A 938 -15.08 8.45 0.37
N GLY A 939 -15.42 8.63 1.65
CA GLY A 939 -16.26 7.66 2.38
C GLY A 939 -17.78 7.83 2.26
N GLY A 940 -18.24 9.01 1.87
CA GLY A 940 -19.67 9.36 1.78
C GLY A 940 -20.41 9.27 3.12
N ILE A 941 -21.53 8.56 3.15
CA ILE A 941 -22.31 8.34 4.38
C ILE A 941 -21.71 7.21 5.19
N ILE A 942 -21.59 7.43 6.51
CA ILE A 942 -21.25 6.40 7.49
C ILE A 942 -22.37 6.30 8.55
N VAL A 943 -22.84 5.09 8.81
CA VAL A 943 -23.65 4.72 9.98
C VAL A 943 -22.92 3.59 10.69
N ARG A 944 -22.37 3.89 11.87
CA ARG A 944 -21.45 3.01 12.62
C ARG A 944 -21.96 2.83 14.04
N ASP A 945 -22.20 1.60 14.46
CA ASP A 945 -22.52 1.26 15.84
C ASP A 945 -21.27 0.88 16.66
N SER A 946 -21.36 0.94 17.99
CA SER A 946 -20.23 0.65 18.87
C SER A 946 -19.88 -0.84 19.01
N ILE A 947 -20.76 -1.76 18.59
CA ILE A 947 -20.52 -3.21 18.69
C ILE A 947 -19.80 -3.69 17.42
N GLY A 948 -20.37 -3.45 16.24
CA GLY A 948 -19.80 -3.84 14.95
C GLY A 948 -18.63 -2.96 14.47
N GLY A 949 -18.48 -1.76 15.04
CA GLY A 949 -17.36 -0.86 14.80
C GLY A 949 -17.16 -0.49 13.32
N GLU A 950 -15.93 -0.18 12.95
CA GLU A 950 -15.58 0.21 11.57
C GLU A 950 -15.69 -0.94 10.57
N GLN A 951 -15.48 -2.18 11.03
CA GLN A 951 -15.51 -3.39 10.21
C GLN A 951 -16.91 -3.66 9.65
N LEU A 952 -17.95 -3.57 10.50
CA LEU A 952 -19.34 -3.89 10.11
C LEU A 952 -20.21 -2.65 9.81
N GLN A 953 -19.64 -1.44 9.82
CA GLN A 953 -20.38 -0.19 9.56
C GLN A 953 -21.12 -0.22 8.21
N PHE A 954 -22.26 0.46 8.11
CA PHE A 954 -22.78 0.87 6.80
C PHE A 954 -21.95 2.05 6.29
N ARG A 955 -21.43 1.93 5.06
CA ARG A 955 -20.70 2.97 4.34
C ARG A 955 -21.16 3.01 2.89
N THR A 956 -21.37 4.20 2.32
CA THR A 956 -21.52 4.34 0.87
C THR A 956 -21.05 5.69 0.34
N SER A 957 -20.27 5.64 -0.74
CA SER A 957 -19.84 6.79 -1.53
C SER A 957 -20.91 7.25 -2.55
N ASP A 958 -21.86 6.37 -2.89
CA ASP A 958 -22.93 6.60 -3.89
C ASP A 958 -23.92 7.72 -3.48
N PRO A 959 -24.64 8.32 -4.47
CA PRO A 959 -25.72 9.26 -4.20
C PRO A 959 -26.97 8.54 -3.67
N ILE A 960 -27.63 9.17 -2.70
CA ILE A 960 -28.91 8.75 -2.10
C ILE A 960 -29.92 9.90 -2.34
N PRO A 961 -30.48 10.04 -3.56
CA PRO A 961 -31.21 11.24 -3.97
C PRO A 961 -32.55 11.42 -3.24
N SER A 962 -33.20 10.31 -2.88
CA SER A 962 -34.42 10.27 -2.08
C SER A 962 -34.14 9.72 -0.69
N TRP A 963 -34.95 10.13 0.30
CA TRP A 963 -34.93 9.52 1.63
C TRP A 963 -35.03 8.01 1.56
N SER A 964 -34.00 7.33 2.07
CA SER A 964 -33.85 5.88 2.02
C SER A 964 -33.47 5.39 3.42
N ARG A 965 -34.00 4.24 3.85
CA ARG A 965 -33.75 3.70 5.19
C ARG A 965 -32.55 2.78 5.19
N VAL A 966 -31.51 3.14 5.94
CA VAL A 966 -30.43 2.23 6.33
C VAL A 966 -30.91 1.38 7.49
N VAL A 967 -30.62 0.08 7.47
CA VAL A 967 -30.96 -0.87 8.55
C VAL A 967 -29.75 -1.73 8.87
N ILE A 968 -29.44 -1.88 10.15
CA ILE A 968 -28.33 -2.67 10.68
C ILE A 968 -28.85 -3.54 11.82
N TYR A 969 -28.46 -4.81 11.83
CA TYR A 969 -28.72 -5.78 12.88
C TYR A 969 -27.42 -6.17 13.58
N ARG A 970 -27.50 -6.27 14.91
CA ARG A 970 -26.40 -6.67 15.81
C ARG A 970 -26.93 -7.60 16.88
N LYS A 971 -26.11 -8.55 17.30
CA LYS A 971 -26.30 -9.24 18.57
C LYS A 971 -25.33 -8.63 19.59
N ALA A 972 -25.79 -8.36 20.81
CA ALA A 972 -24.91 -7.88 21.87
C ALA A 972 -24.00 -9.03 22.34
N PRO A 973 -22.66 -8.89 22.32
CA PRO A 973 -21.76 -9.96 22.74
C PRO A 973 -21.80 -10.20 24.27
N ALA A 974 -21.92 -9.11 25.03
CA ALA A 974 -22.05 -9.05 26.47
C ALA A 974 -23.02 -7.91 26.85
N GLU A 975 -23.40 -7.83 28.12
CA GLU A 975 -24.18 -6.70 28.65
C GLU A 975 -23.37 -5.40 28.54
N GLY A 976 -24.01 -4.29 28.14
CA GLY A 976 -23.33 -3.00 28.10
C GLY A 976 -24.05 -1.91 27.32
N LYS A 977 -23.27 -0.94 26.84
CA LYS A 977 -23.77 0.32 26.26
C LYS A 977 -23.56 0.36 24.74
N LEU A 978 -24.67 0.35 24.00
CA LEU A 978 -24.68 0.61 22.57
C LEU A 978 -24.75 2.12 22.29
N THR A 979 -23.93 2.61 21.36
CA THR A 979 -24.06 3.95 20.75
C THR A 979 -24.01 3.86 19.24
N VAL A 980 -24.68 4.80 18.55
CA VAL A 980 -24.69 4.90 17.09
C VAL A 980 -24.06 6.22 16.67
N THR A 981 -23.10 6.16 15.75
CA THR A 981 -22.45 7.31 15.14
C THR A 981 -22.97 7.49 13.71
N LEU A 982 -23.52 8.66 13.42
CA LEU A 982 -23.86 9.11 12.08
C LEU A 982 -22.74 10.06 11.61
N GLY A 983 -22.31 9.97 10.35
CA GLY A 983 -21.24 10.84 9.85
C GLY A 983 -21.15 10.99 8.34
N LEU A 984 -20.47 12.07 7.93
CA LEU A 984 -20.18 12.43 6.55
C LEU A 984 -18.66 12.46 6.33
N ALA A 985 -18.18 11.54 5.50
CA ALA A 985 -16.80 11.37 5.08
C ALA A 985 -16.62 11.88 3.64
N GLY A 986 -16.55 13.19 3.46
CA GLY A 986 -16.50 13.83 2.15
C GLY A 986 -17.02 15.25 2.20
N TYR A 987 -16.80 16.01 1.13
CA TYR A 987 -17.35 17.36 0.98
C TYR A 987 -18.86 17.34 0.67
N GLY A 988 -19.52 18.48 0.90
CA GLY A 988 -20.93 18.69 0.60
C GLY A 988 -21.84 18.41 1.79
N GLU A 989 -23.08 17.98 1.54
CA GLU A 989 -24.13 17.90 2.55
C GLU A 989 -24.79 16.51 2.62
N ALA A 990 -25.21 16.14 3.83
CA ALA A 990 -25.96 14.93 4.15
C ALA A 990 -27.08 15.21 5.15
N PHE A 991 -28.17 14.47 5.04
CA PHE A 991 -29.35 14.61 5.90
C PHE A 991 -29.69 13.27 6.55
N PHE A 992 -30.02 13.30 7.84
CA PHE A 992 -30.43 12.16 8.65
C PHE A 992 -31.74 12.44 9.39
N ASP A 993 -32.60 11.44 9.51
CA ASP A 993 -33.92 11.50 10.14
C ASP A 993 -34.30 10.13 10.76
N ASP A 994 -35.26 10.09 11.68
CA ASP A 994 -35.88 8.86 12.24
C ASP A 994 -34.85 7.79 12.68
N LEU A 995 -33.82 8.17 13.47
CA LEU A 995 -32.90 7.21 14.08
C LEU A 995 -33.65 6.40 15.15
N ARG A 996 -33.61 5.07 14.98
CA ARG A 996 -34.18 4.09 15.89
C ARG A 996 -33.16 3.06 16.30
N VAL A 997 -33.18 2.70 17.58
CA VAL A 997 -32.61 1.46 18.11
C VAL A 997 -33.74 0.71 18.80
N GLU A 998 -34.07 -0.46 18.30
CA GLU A 998 -35.18 -1.28 18.76
C GLU A 998 -34.59 -2.65 19.17
N LEU A 999 -34.89 -3.08 20.40
CA LEU A 999 -34.43 -4.36 20.94
C LEU A 999 -35.47 -5.44 20.65
N VAL A 1000 -35.08 -6.71 20.55
CA VAL A 1000 -36.04 -7.81 20.58
C VAL A 1000 -36.56 -7.97 22.00
N GLU A 1001 -37.89 -8.08 22.12
CA GLU A 1001 -38.62 -8.31 23.35
C GLU A 1001 -39.34 -9.65 23.23
N GLU A 1002 -39.11 -10.56 24.18
CA GLU A 1002 -39.94 -11.76 24.30
C GLU A 1002 -41.36 -11.35 24.70
N THR A 1003 -42.35 -11.94 24.03
CA THR A 1003 -43.76 -11.65 24.34
C THR A 1003 -44.14 -12.32 25.66
N SER A 1004 -44.11 -11.57 26.77
CA SER A 1004 -44.50 -12.02 28.11
C SER A 1004 -45.92 -12.61 28.10
N GLY A 1005 -46.01 -13.94 28.02
CA GLY A 1005 -47.23 -14.64 27.64
C GLY A 1005 -47.37 -16.05 28.18
N ARG A 1006 -46.56 -16.43 29.18
CA ARG A 1006 -46.79 -17.57 30.08
C ARG A 1006 -45.86 -17.49 31.28
N GLU A 1007 -46.42 -17.47 32.49
CA GLU A 1007 -45.65 -17.75 33.70
C GLU A 1007 -45.32 -19.25 33.72
N GLY A 1008 -44.06 -19.56 33.47
CA GLY A 1008 -43.39 -20.83 33.76
C GLY A 1008 -42.07 -20.51 34.47
N PRO A 1009 -41.49 -21.46 35.24
CA PRO A 1009 -40.30 -21.16 36.03
C PRO A 1009 -39.13 -20.75 35.13
N ALA A 1010 -38.42 -19.71 35.54
CA ALA A 1010 -37.25 -19.21 34.84
C ALA A 1010 -36.05 -20.14 35.04
N ASP A 1011 -35.83 -21.04 34.07
CA ASP A 1011 -34.58 -21.75 33.83
C ASP A 1011 -34.51 -22.20 32.35
N ASP A 1012 -33.29 -22.42 31.84
CA ASP A 1012 -32.95 -22.95 30.50
C ASP A 1012 -33.32 -22.13 29.24
N LEU A 1013 -32.63 -20.99 29.05
CA LEU A 1013 -32.36 -20.42 27.71
C LEU A 1013 -31.32 -21.24 26.89
N ALA A 1014 -31.24 -22.56 27.12
CA ALA A 1014 -30.27 -23.47 26.53
C ALA A 1014 -30.87 -24.86 26.22
N GLY A 1015 -32.12 -24.91 25.74
CA GLY A 1015 -32.82 -26.19 25.50
C GLY A 1015 -33.63 -26.27 24.20
N ASP A 1016 -34.59 -25.36 24.00
CA ASP A 1016 -35.71 -25.63 23.09
C ASP A 1016 -35.44 -25.28 21.61
N ARG A 1017 -34.92 -26.30 20.91
CA ARG A 1017 -34.99 -26.39 19.45
C ARG A 1017 -36.45 -26.47 19.00
N PRO A 1018 -36.86 -25.87 17.87
CA PRO A 1018 -38.12 -26.23 17.22
C PRO A 1018 -38.11 -27.70 16.77
N ALA A 1019 -38.80 -28.54 17.55
CA ALA A 1019 -39.27 -29.91 17.31
C ALA A 1019 -38.50 -30.82 16.32
N ARG A 1020 -37.78 -31.82 16.89
CA ARG A 1020 -37.38 -33.12 16.29
C ARG A 1020 -36.99 -33.12 14.79
N ARG A 1021 -35.69 -33.08 14.52
CA ARG A 1021 -35.08 -33.65 13.30
C ARG A 1021 -34.23 -34.87 13.66
N ALA A 1022 -34.31 -35.94 12.86
CA ALA A 1022 -33.69 -37.23 13.16
C ALA A 1022 -32.15 -37.14 13.15
N GLY A 1023 -31.49 -37.92 14.01
CA GLY A 1023 -30.03 -37.96 14.09
C GLY A 1023 -29.39 -38.48 12.79
N PRO A 1024 -28.13 -38.10 12.51
CA PRO A 1024 -27.43 -38.53 11.31
C PRO A 1024 -27.22 -40.06 11.31
N PRO A 1025 -27.22 -40.72 10.15
CA PRO A 1025 -26.85 -42.12 10.06
C PRO A 1025 -25.39 -42.29 10.50
N ARG A 1026 -25.16 -43.24 11.42
CA ARG A 1026 -23.83 -43.53 11.97
C ARG A 1026 -22.90 -44.04 10.87
N ALA A 1027 -21.80 -43.33 10.61
CA ALA A 1027 -20.78 -43.76 9.67
C ALA A 1027 -20.10 -45.07 10.16
N PRO A 1028 -19.71 -45.99 9.27
CA PRO A 1028 -19.07 -47.24 9.65
C PRO A 1028 -17.65 -46.98 10.17
N GLU A 1029 -17.35 -47.44 11.38
CA GLU A 1029 -16.04 -47.35 12.02
C GLU A 1029 -15.04 -48.30 11.31
N THR A 1030 -14.05 -47.75 10.61
CA THR A 1030 -12.91 -48.50 10.07
C THR A 1030 -11.79 -48.62 11.11
N SER A 1031 -11.85 -49.67 11.93
CA SER A 1031 -10.78 -49.97 12.91
C SER A 1031 -9.51 -50.50 12.22
N PRO A 1032 -8.30 -50.06 12.63
CA PRO A 1032 -7.05 -50.65 12.16
C PRO A 1032 -6.84 -52.07 12.74
N PRO A 1033 -6.06 -52.94 12.08
CA PRO A 1033 -5.90 -54.33 12.49
C PRO A 1033 -5.04 -54.44 13.77
N SER A 1034 -5.65 -54.91 14.86
CA SER A 1034 -4.93 -55.34 16.06
C SER A 1034 -4.35 -56.75 15.87
N SER A 1035 -3.13 -56.95 16.37
CA SER A 1035 -2.40 -58.21 16.29
C SER A 1035 -3.11 -59.36 17.01
N ALA A 1036 -3.21 -60.52 16.35
CA ALA A 1036 -3.88 -61.69 16.89
C ALA A 1036 -3.05 -62.43 17.96
N ALA A 1037 -3.68 -62.75 19.09
CA ALA A 1037 -3.25 -63.80 20.00
C ALA A 1037 -4.43 -64.75 20.28
N THR A 1038 -4.34 -65.94 19.66
CA THR A 1038 -5.07 -67.20 19.88
C THR A 1038 -6.04 -67.32 21.08
N SER A 1039 -7.35 -67.50 20.77
CA SER A 1039 -8.19 -68.73 20.91
C SER A 1039 -7.85 -69.79 21.99
N PRO A 1040 -8.79 -70.70 22.45
CA PRO A 1040 -10.02 -71.14 21.75
C PRO A 1040 -11.28 -71.57 22.59
N THR A 1041 -12.36 -71.95 21.87
CA THR A 1041 -13.59 -72.70 22.28
C THR A 1041 -14.63 -71.94 23.14
N GLY A 1042 -15.96 -72.14 23.08
CA GLY A 1042 -16.91 -72.95 22.27
C GLY A 1042 -18.36 -72.68 22.81
N ARG A 1043 -19.49 -73.18 22.27
CA ARG A 1043 -19.81 -74.08 21.14
C ARG A 1043 -21.32 -73.96 20.78
N ARG A 1044 -21.68 -73.81 19.48
CA ARG A 1044 -22.99 -74.08 18.82
C ARG A 1044 -24.24 -73.24 19.19
N GLY A 1045 -24.96 -72.83 18.14
CA GLY A 1045 -26.25 -72.14 18.09
C GLY A 1045 -26.50 -71.73 16.65
#